data_AF-A0A8K0MV98-F1
#
_entry.id   AF-A0A8K0MV98-F1
#
_cell.length_a   1.000
_cell.length_b   1.000
_cell.length_c   1.000
_cell.angle_alpha   90.00
_cell.angle_beta   90.00
_cell.angle_gamma   90.00
#
_symmetry.space_group_name_H-M   'P 1'
#
loop_
_entity.id
_entity.type
_entity.pdbx_description
1 polymer ?
#
loop_
_entity_poly.entity_id
_entity_poly.type
_entity_poly.pdbx_seq_one_letter_code
_entity_poly.pdbx_strand_id
1 'polypeptide(L)'
;MHKAGTLMNSYTAVGVLQACAELSLLKLGMEIHASLLKYNREFGIYEGNALAVMYAKCGRMGEALRIFGEMGEKDNVSWNSVLSGYVQNGLYEEAIGFFYEMLESGFKPDQVSVISIASALGRLRNLLIGREVHAYAIKQGFDSDLQVGNTVMDMYTKCFHVIYAERVFHQMPAKDYISWTTVIACYAQNSCHMKALEMFREVQKGGMEVDSMMIGSVLQACSGLECLSLLKQIHCYTIRHGLLDLVLQNTIIDVYGECGKVDHAFQVFERIENKDVVSWTSMITCCVHNGLLNKCLSLFTDMRNDNVEPDSVALVSILAATAGLSSLVKGKEIHGHLIRRSLITDGSVSSSLVDMYAQCGNIENSFKIFDRARCKDLVLWTTMISACGMHGRGKDSIELFREMQEMGLIPDHITFLALLYACSHSGLVNEGKHYLETMTSEYGLEPWPEHYACVVDLLGRSGRMEEAYKFIKSMPIEPTTAVWCALLGACRVHLNHKLGEVAAEKLLELEPENPGNYVLVSNIFASMGKWKDVEMVRTRMQERGLRKDPACSWIEVGNKVHAFVARDTSHADSVAIYTMLDEIMQRLEMDGGYVEDTRFVLHDVREEEKKRLLHGHSERLAIAFGLIQTPEGTAIRITKNLRVCGDCHEFTKLVSKLFDREIVVRDANRFHHFRGGSCSCNGFW
;
A
#
# COMPACT_ATOMS: atom_id res chain seq x y z
N MET A 1 26.49 -46.39 18.27
CA MET A 1 27.95 -46.45 18.05
C MET A 1 28.72 -46.39 19.37
N HIS A 2 28.61 -45.31 20.15
CA HIS A 2 29.36 -45.17 21.42
C HIS A 2 29.09 -46.27 22.47
N LYS A 3 27.82 -46.74 22.60
CA LYS A 3 27.46 -47.89 23.47
C LYS A 3 27.97 -49.25 22.94
N ALA A 4 28.32 -49.32 21.65
CA ALA A 4 28.81 -50.52 20.97
C ALA A 4 30.33 -50.48 20.72
N GLY A 5 31.05 -49.50 21.29
CA GLY A 5 32.51 -49.36 21.16
C GLY A 5 33.02 -49.01 19.76
N THR A 6 32.13 -48.60 18.84
CA THR A 6 32.48 -48.27 17.44
C THR A 6 32.72 -46.77 17.27
N LEU A 7 33.84 -46.40 16.65
CA LEU A 7 34.18 -45.02 16.30
C LEU A 7 33.35 -44.55 15.09
N MET A 8 32.96 -43.28 15.09
CA MET A 8 32.28 -42.65 13.97
C MET A 8 33.29 -42.41 12.85
N ASN A 9 33.05 -42.97 11.66
CA ASN A 9 33.88 -42.70 10.47
C ASN A 9 33.37 -41.45 9.71
N SER A 10 34.20 -40.93 8.80
CA SER A 10 33.93 -39.73 7.97
C SER A 10 32.56 -39.79 7.28
N TYR A 11 32.24 -40.91 6.61
CA TYR A 11 30.96 -41.11 5.93
C TYR A 11 29.75 -41.01 6.86
N THR A 12 29.84 -41.60 8.06
CA THR A 12 28.75 -41.51 9.04
C THR A 12 28.61 -40.07 9.54
N ALA A 13 29.73 -39.39 9.81
CA ALA A 13 29.71 -38.01 10.27
C ALA A 13 29.08 -37.06 9.24
N VAL A 14 29.50 -37.16 7.97
CA VAL A 14 28.97 -36.36 6.86
C VAL A 14 27.47 -36.60 6.68
N GLY A 15 27.03 -37.88 6.67
CA GLY A 15 25.61 -38.21 6.51
C GLY A 15 24.74 -37.65 7.64
N VAL A 16 25.18 -37.74 8.90
CA VAL A 16 24.42 -37.22 10.04
C VAL A 16 24.44 -35.68 10.06
N LEU A 17 25.58 -35.05 9.72
CA LEU A 17 25.66 -33.59 9.58
C LEU A 17 24.74 -33.06 8.48
N GLN A 18 24.64 -33.76 7.36
CA GLN A 18 23.72 -33.41 6.28
C GLN A 18 22.26 -33.52 6.72
N ALA A 19 21.89 -34.58 7.45
CA ALA A 19 20.57 -34.68 8.05
C ALA A 19 20.29 -33.55 9.06
N CYS A 20 21.29 -33.16 9.87
CA CYS A 20 21.16 -32.02 10.77
C CYS A 20 20.97 -30.70 10.00
N ALA A 21 21.65 -30.54 8.86
CA ALA A 21 21.54 -29.38 8.00
C ALA A 21 20.15 -29.28 7.34
N GLU A 22 19.61 -30.40 6.83
CA GLU A 22 18.29 -30.46 6.19
C GLU A 22 17.15 -30.25 7.19
N LEU A 23 17.31 -30.75 8.43
CA LEU A 23 16.31 -30.62 9.50
C LEU A 23 16.55 -29.40 10.41
N SER A 24 17.53 -28.55 10.11
CA SER A 24 17.91 -27.37 10.92
C SER A 24 18.18 -27.71 12.41
N LEU A 25 18.75 -28.88 12.69
CA LEU A 25 19.01 -29.38 14.05
C LEU A 25 20.36 -28.87 14.58
N LEU A 26 20.46 -27.56 14.79
CA LEU A 26 21.72 -26.91 15.19
C LEU A 26 22.37 -27.55 16.43
N LYS A 27 21.59 -27.85 17.48
CA LYS A 27 22.13 -28.44 18.72
C LYS A 27 22.79 -29.79 18.47
N LEU A 28 22.11 -30.66 17.71
CA LEU A 28 22.63 -31.98 17.39
C LEU A 28 23.86 -31.90 16.48
N GLY A 29 23.85 -30.98 15.50
CA GLY A 29 25.01 -30.68 14.66
C GLY A 29 26.22 -30.21 15.48
N MET A 30 26.01 -29.37 16.50
CA MET A 30 27.07 -28.93 17.42
C MET A 30 27.61 -30.08 18.28
N GLU A 31 26.76 -31.01 18.75
CA GLU A 31 27.19 -32.19 19.50
C GLU A 31 28.06 -33.12 18.63
N ILE A 32 27.69 -33.30 17.36
CA ILE A 32 28.48 -34.10 16.41
C ILE A 32 29.81 -33.41 16.12
N HIS A 33 29.81 -32.10 15.89
CA HIS A 33 31.03 -31.32 15.71
C HIS A 33 31.96 -31.41 16.93
N ALA A 34 31.44 -31.27 18.14
CA ALA A 34 32.21 -31.41 19.38
C ALA A 34 32.77 -32.84 19.54
N SER A 35 32.01 -33.86 19.15
CA SER A 35 32.47 -35.25 19.12
C SER A 35 33.62 -35.42 18.13
N LEU A 36 33.51 -34.87 16.91
CA LEU A 36 34.58 -34.90 15.91
C LEU A 36 35.87 -34.26 16.43
N LEU A 37 35.78 -33.08 17.05
CA LEU A 37 36.94 -32.40 17.67
C LEU A 37 37.61 -33.22 18.79
N LYS A 38 36.82 -34.00 19.53
CA LYS A 38 37.33 -34.84 20.63
C LYS A 38 38.14 -36.03 20.12
N TYR A 39 37.78 -36.57 18.95
CA TYR A 39 38.39 -37.79 18.39
C TYR A 39 39.42 -37.51 17.30
N ASN A 40 39.36 -36.35 16.63
CA ASN A 40 40.27 -35.99 15.54
C ASN A 40 40.60 -34.48 15.60
N ARG A 41 41.89 -34.12 15.55
CA ARG A 41 42.32 -32.70 15.66
C ARG A 41 42.29 -31.95 14.33
N GLU A 42 42.38 -32.64 13.20
CA GLU A 42 42.29 -32.07 11.86
C GLU A 42 41.13 -32.74 11.12
N PHE A 43 40.19 -31.92 10.64
CA PHE A 43 39.07 -32.41 9.83
C PHE A 43 39.56 -32.73 8.42
N GLY A 44 39.09 -33.85 7.86
CA GLY A 44 39.20 -34.06 6.42
C GLY A 44 38.33 -33.06 5.66
N ILE A 45 38.60 -32.93 4.35
CA ILE A 45 37.87 -32.01 3.47
C ILE A 45 36.35 -32.27 3.45
N TYR A 46 35.95 -33.54 3.57
CA TYR A 46 34.55 -33.96 3.56
C TYR A 46 33.81 -33.55 4.84
N GLU A 47 34.42 -33.75 6.01
CA GLU A 47 33.84 -33.31 7.29
C GLU A 47 33.79 -31.79 7.40
N GLY A 48 34.84 -31.10 6.93
CA GLY A 48 34.88 -29.64 6.88
C GLY A 48 33.75 -29.07 6.02
N ASN A 49 33.56 -29.60 4.80
CA ASN A 49 32.48 -29.20 3.90
C ASN A 49 31.09 -29.47 4.52
N ALA A 50 30.89 -30.65 5.12
CA ALA A 50 29.61 -30.99 5.76
C ALA A 50 29.30 -30.12 6.99
N LEU A 51 30.30 -29.77 7.80
CA LEU A 51 30.16 -28.85 8.92
C LEU A 51 29.84 -27.43 8.45
N ALA A 52 30.51 -26.94 7.41
CA ALA A 52 30.24 -25.63 6.83
C ALA A 52 28.79 -25.54 6.32
N VAL A 53 28.32 -26.54 5.57
CA VAL A 53 26.93 -26.61 5.09
C VAL A 53 25.93 -26.69 6.26
N MET A 54 26.21 -27.50 7.28
CA MET A 54 25.35 -27.64 8.46
C MET A 54 25.18 -26.31 9.20
N TYR A 55 26.29 -25.61 9.48
CA TYR A 55 26.23 -24.32 10.14
C TYR A 55 25.56 -23.25 9.28
N ALA A 56 25.85 -23.20 7.97
CA ALA A 56 25.24 -22.25 7.05
C ALA A 56 23.71 -22.45 6.96
N LYS A 57 23.23 -23.69 6.79
CA LYS A 57 21.79 -24.00 6.78
C LYS A 57 21.09 -23.69 8.11
N CYS A 58 21.82 -23.75 9.22
CA CYS A 58 21.31 -23.39 10.54
C CYS A 58 21.39 -21.89 10.88
N GLY A 59 21.68 -21.01 9.91
CA GLY A 59 21.74 -19.57 10.15
C GLY A 59 23.03 -19.08 10.81
N ARG A 60 24.05 -19.93 10.94
CA ARG A 60 25.29 -19.66 11.68
C ARG A 60 26.47 -19.47 10.75
N MET A 61 26.34 -18.48 9.86
CA MET A 61 27.35 -18.22 8.82
C MET A 61 28.76 -17.96 9.38
N GLY A 62 28.87 -17.27 10.52
CA GLY A 62 30.16 -17.03 11.18
C GLY A 62 30.88 -18.33 11.62
N GLU A 63 30.14 -19.34 12.06
CA GLU A 63 30.74 -20.65 12.39
C GLU A 63 31.13 -21.42 11.14
N ALA A 64 30.32 -21.34 10.07
CA ALA A 64 30.66 -21.94 8.78
C ALA A 64 31.97 -21.38 8.21
N LEU A 65 32.17 -20.06 8.30
CA LEU A 65 33.42 -19.39 7.91
C LEU A 65 34.60 -19.79 8.79
N ARG A 66 34.37 -19.95 10.10
CA ARG A 66 35.42 -20.42 11.01
C ARG A 66 35.89 -21.83 10.64
N ILE A 67 34.95 -22.74 10.38
CA ILE A 67 35.26 -24.09 9.90
C ILE A 67 36.05 -24.02 8.59
N PHE A 68 35.56 -23.25 7.61
CA PHE A 68 36.25 -23.07 6.34
C PHE A 68 37.69 -22.56 6.53
N GLY A 69 37.90 -21.57 7.40
CA GLY A 69 39.23 -21.06 7.74
C GLY A 69 40.15 -22.12 8.36
N GLU A 70 39.62 -22.98 9.23
CA GLU A 70 40.34 -24.06 9.90
C GLU A 70 40.69 -25.25 8.97
N MET A 71 40.10 -25.34 7.77
CA MET A 71 40.41 -26.41 6.81
C MET A 71 41.81 -26.24 6.21
N GLY A 72 42.67 -27.26 6.37
CA GLY A 72 44.04 -27.28 5.83
C GLY A 72 44.10 -27.40 4.30
N GLU A 73 43.16 -28.14 3.70
CA GLU A 73 42.95 -28.22 2.25
C GLU A 73 41.51 -27.80 1.91
N LYS A 74 41.36 -27.08 0.79
CA LYS A 74 40.07 -26.57 0.29
C LYS A 74 39.94 -26.92 -1.18
N ASP A 75 38.75 -27.36 -1.59
CA ASP A 75 38.41 -27.63 -2.98
C ASP A 75 37.25 -26.72 -3.44
N ASN A 76 36.84 -26.86 -4.69
CA ASN A 76 35.68 -26.11 -5.21
C ASN A 76 34.41 -26.36 -4.38
N VAL A 77 34.24 -27.55 -3.80
CA VAL A 77 33.09 -27.86 -2.94
C VAL A 77 33.15 -27.05 -1.64
N SER A 78 34.32 -26.87 -1.05
CA SER A 78 34.52 -26.00 0.13
C SER A 78 34.09 -24.56 -0.15
N TRP A 79 34.58 -23.98 -1.25
CA TRP A 79 34.24 -22.62 -1.66
C TRP A 79 32.74 -22.49 -2.00
N ASN A 80 32.20 -23.43 -2.78
CA ASN A 80 30.79 -23.42 -3.16
C ASN A 80 29.83 -23.58 -1.96
N SER A 81 30.23 -24.34 -0.94
CA SER A 81 29.44 -24.53 0.28
C SER A 81 29.28 -23.22 1.04
N VAL A 82 30.36 -22.46 1.20
CA VAL A 82 30.35 -21.15 1.88
C VAL A 82 29.66 -20.10 1.02
N LEU A 83 29.95 -20.04 -0.28
CA LEU A 83 29.30 -19.12 -1.21
C LEU A 83 27.78 -19.30 -1.21
N SER A 84 27.32 -20.54 -1.36
CA SER A 84 25.88 -20.86 -1.30
C SER A 84 25.30 -20.57 0.08
N GLY A 85 26.08 -20.79 1.14
CA GLY A 85 25.73 -20.43 2.51
C GLY A 85 25.45 -18.94 2.70
N TYR A 86 26.30 -18.06 2.16
CA TYR A 86 26.07 -16.62 2.18
C TYR A 86 24.75 -16.26 1.48
N VAL A 87 24.51 -16.79 0.28
CA VAL A 87 23.29 -16.52 -0.50
C VAL A 87 22.04 -17.01 0.23
N GLN A 88 22.07 -18.20 0.82
CA GLN A 88 20.96 -18.75 1.58
C GLN A 88 20.63 -17.91 2.83
N ASN A 89 21.65 -17.28 3.43
CA ASN A 89 21.49 -16.42 4.61
C ASN A 89 21.18 -14.95 4.25
N GLY A 90 20.98 -14.62 2.98
CA GLY A 90 20.67 -13.25 2.53
C GLY A 90 21.85 -12.29 2.54
N LEU A 91 23.06 -12.80 2.73
CA LEU A 91 24.32 -12.04 2.80
C LEU A 91 24.92 -11.91 1.39
N TYR A 92 24.20 -11.20 0.51
CA TYR A 92 24.50 -11.19 -0.92
C TYR A 92 25.77 -10.38 -1.28
N GLU A 93 26.05 -9.29 -0.56
CA GLU A 93 27.25 -8.48 -0.79
C GLU A 93 28.50 -9.24 -0.34
N GLU A 94 28.41 -9.94 0.79
CA GLU A 94 29.47 -10.83 1.29
C GLU A 94 29.70 -12.02 0.34
N ALA A 95 28.64 -12.56 -0.26
CA ALA A 95 28.77 -13.58 -1.31
C ALA A 95 29.58 -13.07 -2.52
N ILE A 96 29.40 -11.81 -2.94
CA ILE A 96 30.18 -11.20 -4.02
C ILE A 96 31.65 -11.06 -3.61
N GLY A 97 31.92 -10.51 -2.42
CA GLY A 97 33.28 -10.40 -1.90
C GLY A 97 33.98 -11.76 -1.83
N PHE A 98 33.28 -12.79 -1.33
CA PHE A 98 33.81 -14.14 -1.22
C PHE A 98 34.03 -14.82 -2.58
N PHE A 99 33.20 -14.52 -3.59
CA PHE A 99 33.42 -14.99 -4.96
C PHE A 99 34.71 -14.41 -5.57
N TYR A 100 35.02 -13.14 -5.30
CA TYR A 100 36.30 -12.55 -5.71
C TYR A 100 37.48 -13.14 -4.93
N GLU A 101 37.33 -13.40 -3.63
CA GLU A 101 38.36 -14.07 -2.82
C GLU A 101 38.70 -15.47 -3.37
N MET A 102 37.69 -16.22 -3.82
CA MET A 102 37.87 -17.52 -4.49
C MET A 102 38.76 -17.39 -5.74
N LEU A 103 38.51 -16.37 -6.57
CA LEU A 103 39.29 -16.08 -7.78
C LEU A 103 40.73 -15.65 -7.46
N GLU A 104 40.89 -14.76 -6.47
CA GLU A 104 42.20 -14.28 -6.01
C GLU A 104 43.06 -15.40 -5.39
N SER A 105 42.40 -16.38 -4.76
CA SER A 105 43.02 -17.60 -4.22
C SER A 105 43.41 -18.61 -5.30
N GLY A 106 43.20 -18.29 -6.59
CA GLY A 106 43.60 -19.10 -7.74
C GLY A 106 42.63 -20.25 -8.07
N PHE A 107 41.48 -20.33 -7.40
CA PHE A 107 40.44 -21.32 -7.73
C PHE A 107 39.66 -20.86 -8.96
N LYS A 108 39.22 -21.82 -9.78
CA LYS A 108 38.37 -21.56 -10.95
C LYS A 108 36.93 -21.85 -10.59
N PRO A 109 36.05 -20.82 -10.53
CA PRO A 109 34.62 -21.02 -10.33
C PRO A 109 34.05 -22.00 -11.35
N ASP A 110 33.25 -22.94 -10.86
CA ASP A 110 32.53 -23.93 -11.67
C ASP A 110 31.05 -23.55 -11.84
N GLN A 111 30.25 -24.45 -12.41
CA GLN A 111 28.82 -24.21 -12.65
C GLN A 111 28.06 -23.87 -11.36
N VAL A 112 28.37 -24.54 -10.25
CA VAL A 112 27.72 -24.30 -8.95
C VAL A 112 28.11 -22.91 -8.42
N SER A 113 29.38 -22.51 -8.56
CA SER A 113 29.81 -21.16 -8.21
C SER A 113 29.02 -20.09 -8.98
N VAL A 114 28.87 -20.28 -10.30
CA VAL A 114 28.14 -19.36 -11.18
C VAL A 114 26.65 -19.28 -10.81
N ILE A 115 26.00 -20.41 -10.53
CA ILE A 115 24.59 -20.45 -10.12
C ILE A 115 24.39 -19.69 -8.80
N SER A 116 25.24 -19.94 -7.80
CA SER A 116 25.12 -19.30 -6.49
C SER A 116 25.33 -17.78 -6.61
N ILE A 117 26.38 -17.33 -7.29
CA ILE A 117 26.65 -15.89 -7.42
C ILE A 117 25.62 -15.18 -8.32
N ALA A 118 25.17 -15.78 -9.42
CA ALA A 118 24.14 -15.19 -10.28
C ALA A 118 22.81 -15.01 -9.53
N SER A 119 22.46 -15.96 -8.65
CA SER A 119 21.29 -15.85 -7.77
C SER A 119 21.39 -14.66 -6.82
N ALA A 120 22.58 -14.44 -6.22
CA ALA A 120 22.84 -13.29 -5.35
C ALA A 120 22.74 -11.97 -6.10
N LEU A 121 23.34 -11.90 -7.29
CA LEU A 121 23.34 -10.72 -8.16
C LEU A 121 21.95 -10.36 -8.64
N GLY A 122 21.11 -11.35 -8.95
CA GLY A 122 19.70 -11.14 -9.27
C GLY A 122 18.93 -10.55 -8.08
N ARG A 123 19.20 -11.00 -6.86
CA ARG A 123 18.58 -10.46 -5.63
C ARG A 123 19.00 -9.02 -5.35
N LEU A 124 20.27 -8.68 -5.56
CA LEU A 124 20.80 -7.32 -5.43
C LEU A 124 20.47 -6.41 -6.63
N ARG A 125 19.95 -6.97 -7.72
CA ARG A 125 19.75 -6.29 -9.01
C ARG A 125 21.04 -5.67 -9.57
N ASN A 126 22.19 -6.30 -9.28
CA ASN A 126 23.50 -5.82 -9.73
C ASN A 126 23.80 -6.33 -11.14
N LEU A 127 23.28 -5.61 -12.14
CA LEU A 127 23.43 -5.97 -13.54
C LEU A 127 24.89 -5.97 -14.01
N LEU A 128 25.70 -5.04 -13.51
CA LEU A 128 27.08 -4.86 -13.99
C LEU A 128 27.89 -6.13 -13.75
N ILE A 129 27.95 -6.58 -12.50
CA ILE A 129 28.66 -7.82 -12.12
C ILE A 129 27.91 -9.04 -12.70
N GLY A 130 26.57 -9.01 -12.77
CA GLY A 130 25.78 -10.06 -13.42
C GLY A 130 26.21 -10.33 -14.87
N ARG A 131 26.52 -9.29 -15.64
CA ARG A 131 27.05 -9.43 -17.01
C ARG A 131 28.46 -9.99 -17.05
N GLU A 132 29.30 -9.66 -16.09
CA GLU A 132 30.67 -10.20 -15.99
C GLU A 132 30.64 -11.70 -15.69
N VAL A 133 29.80 -12.13 -14.74
CA VAL A 133 29.58 -13.55 -14.42
C VAL A 133 29.02 -14.32 -15.62
N HIS A 134 28.04 -13.76 -16.33
CA HIS A 134 27.50 -14.39 -17.54
C HIS A 134 28.56 -14.50 -18.64
N ALA A 135 29.38 -13.46 -18.85
CA ALA A 135 30.49 -13.52 -19.81
C ALA A 135 31.54 -14.55 -19.41
N TYR A 136 31.81 -14.72 -18.12
CA TYR A 136 32.67 -15.80 -17.61
C TYR A 136 32.06 -17.18 -17.92
N ALA A 137 30.77 -17.37 -17.65
CA ALA A 137 30.07 -18.63 -17.95
C ALA A 137 30.18 -19.01 -19.45
N ILE A 138 29.97 -18.05 -20.36
CA ILE A 138 30.15 -18.26 -21.81
C ILE A 138 31.60 -18.64 -22.13
N LYS A 139 32.60 -17.93 -21.57
CA LYS A 139 34.02 -18.22 -21.83
C LYS A 139 34.45 -19.62 -21.36
N GLN A 140 33.82 -20.14 -20.30
CA GLN A 140 34.08 -21.49 -19.80
C GLN A 140 33.19 -22.56 -20.45
N GLY A 141 32.26 -22.19 -21.33
CA GLY A 141 31.29 -23.10 -21.96
C GLY A 141 30.16 -23.57 -21.04
N PHE A 142 29.99 -22.92 -19.89
CA PHE A 142 28.93 -23.24 -18.92
C PHE A 142 27.55 -22.72 -19.38
N ASP A 143 27.48 -21.85 -20.37
CA ASP A 143 26.24 -21.36 -20.98
C ASP A 143 25.41 -22.47 -21.67
N SER A 144 26.04 -23.61 -21.97
CA SER A 144 25.36 -24.82 -22.45
C SER A 144 24.66 -25.62 -21.34
N ASP A 145 25.00 -25.36 -20.07
CA ASP A 145 24.38 -26.01 -18.92
C ASP A 145 22.99 -25.42 -18.63
N LEU A 146 22.02 -26.31 -18.44
CA LEU A 146 20.61 -25.96 -18.29
C LEU A 146 20.34 -25.16 -17.01
N GLN A 147 21.00 -25.52 -15.90
CA GLN A 147 20.80 -24.83 -14.62
C GLN A 147 21.46 -23.46 -14.66
N VAL A 148 22.67 -23.34 -15.20
CA VAL A 148 23.34 -22.05 -15.40
C VAL A 148 22.49 -21.14 -16.28
N GLY A 149 21.98 -21.64 -17.41
CA GLY A 149 21.10 -20.88 -18.31
C GLY A 149 19.83 -20.37 -17.61
N ASN A 150 19.14 -21.24 -16.86
CA ASN A 150 17.94 -20.88 -16.10
C ASN A 150 18.23 -19.82 -15.01
N THR A 151 19.33 -19.95 -14.27
CA THR A 151 19.69 -18.98 -13.22
C THR A 151 20.14 -17.63 -13.77
N VAL A 152 20.92 -17.62 -14.86
CA VAL A 152 21.33 -16.37 -15.52
C VAL A 152 20.11 -15.65 -16.12
N MET A 153 19.15 -16.39 -16.67
CA MET A 153 17.89 -15.85 -17.16
C MET A 153 17.07 -15.21 -16.02
N ASP A 154 16.94 -15.89 -14.88
CA ASP A 154 16.30 -15.34 -13.67
C ASP A 154 17.03 -14.10 -13.13
N MET A 155 18.37 -14.08 -13.17
CA MET A 155 19.18 -12.91 -12.80
C MET A 155 18.82 -11.70 -13.68
N TYR A 156 18.80 -11.86 -15.01
CA TYR A 156 18.40 -10.77 -15.91
C TYR A 156 16.95 -10.35 -15.73
N THR A 157 16.07 -11.31 -15.45
CA THR A 157 14.65 -11.06 -15.14
C THR A 157 14.50 -10.12 -13.95
N LYS A 158 15.21 -10.40 -12.84
CA LYS A 158 15.18 -9.58 -11.63
C LYS A 158 15.87 -8.22 -11.78
N CYS A 159 16.79 -8.11 -12.74
CA CYS A 159 17.42 -6.85 -13.12
C CYS A 159 16.59 -6.03 -14.13
N PHE A 160 15.35 -6.41 -14.43
CA PHE A 160 14.47 -5.76 -15.42
C PHE A 160 15.02 -5.73 -16.86
N HIS A 161 15.81 -6.73 -17.23
CA HIS A 161 16.49 -6.81 -18.53
C HIS A 161 15.99 -7.99 -19.37
N VAL A 162 14.72 -7.90 -19.75
CA VAL A 162 13.99 -8.94 -20.51
C VAL A 162 14.70 -9.37 -21.80
N ILE A 163 15.29 -8.43 -22.56
CA ILE A 163 15.96 -8.74 -23.83
C ILE A 163 17.16 -9.69 -23.63
N TYR A 164 17.92 -9.51 -22.54
CA TYR A 164 19.05 -10.39 -22.24
C TYR A 164 18.58 -11.76 -21.76
N ALA A 165 17.51 -11.83 -20.95
CA ALA A 165 16.88 -13.08 -20.56
C ALA A 165 16.33 -13.86 -21.78
N GLU A 166 15.63 -13.17 -22.69
CA GLU A 166 15.12 -13.72 -23.96
C GLU A 166 16.27 -14.27 -24.82
N ARG A 167 17.38 -13.53 -24.92
CA ARG A 167 18.56 -13.99 -25.65
C ARG A 167 19.18 -15.25 -25.05
N VAL A 168 19.34 -15.32 -23.73
CA VAL A 168 19.83 -16.52 -23.04
C VAL A 168 18.92 -17.70 -23.35
N PHE A 169 17.61 -17.54 -23.17
CA PHE A 169 16.62 -18.57 -23.47
C PHE A 169 16.76 -19.10 -24.90
N HIS A 170 16.84 -18.23 -25.91
CA HIS A 170 16.97 -18.68 -27.30
C HIS A 170 18.30 -19.37 -27.60
N GLN A 171 19.39 -18.98 -26.94
CA GLN A 171 20.72 -19.57 -27.13
C GLN A 171 20.90 -20.92 -26.42
N MET A 172 20.07 -21.25 -25.42
CA MET A 172 20.13 -22.54 -24.72
C MET A 172 19.87 -23.72 -25.68
N PRO A 173 20.75 -24.73 -25.71
CA PRO A 173 20.66 -25.85 -26.67
C PRO A 173 19.47 -26.78 -26.38
N ALA A 174 19.12 -26.93 -25.10
CA ALA A 174 17.94 -27.63 -24.63
C ALA A 174 17.18 -26.73 -23.66
N LYS A 175 15.86 -26.92 -23.55
CA LYS A 175 14.96 -26.18 -22.66
C LYS A 175 14.10 -27.19 -21.93
N ASP A 176 14.08 -27.11 -20.61
CA ASP A 176 13.19 -27.90 -19.78
C ASP A 176 11.99 -27.06 -19.32
N TYR A 177 11.13 -27.67 -18.53
CA TYR A 177 9.98 -26.98 -17.94
C TYR A 177 10.39 -25.73 -17.15
N ILE A 178 11.53 -25.77 -16.45
CA ILE A 178 12.06 -24.62 -15.70
C ILE A 178 12.40 -23.47 -16.65
N SER A 179 13.09 -23.74 -17.77
CA SER A 179 13.40 -22.71 -18.78
C SER A 179 12.14 -22.00 -19.28
N TRP A 180 11.07 -22.76 -19.55
CA TRP A 180 9.80 -22.21 -20.02
C TRP A 180 9.06 -21.42 -18.93
N THR A 181 9.04 -21.92 -17.69
CA THR A 181 8.46 -21.19 -16.55
C THR A 181 9.21 -19.89 -16.29
N THR A 182 10.55 -19.90 -16.32
CA THR A 182 11.38 -18.70 -16.10
C THR A 182 11.19 -17.64 -17.19
N VAL A 183 11.10 -18.01 -18.48
CA VAL A 183 10.89 -17.02 -19.55
C VAL A 183 9.47 -16.44 -19.54
N ILE A 184 8.45 -17.24 -19.19
CA ILE A 184 7.07 -16.74 -19.03
C ILE A 184 7.00 -15.79 -17.83
N ALA A 185 7.58 -16.17 -16.69
CA ALA A 185 7.71 -15.31 -15.51
C ALA A 185 8.46 -14.01 -15.83
N CYS A 186 9.53 -14.09 -16.63
CA CYS A 186 10.29 -12.93 -17.09
C CYS A 186 9.39 -11.92 -17.81
N TYR A 187 8.60 -12.38 -18.78
CA TYR A 187 7.68 -11.50 -19.49
C TYR A 187 6.55 -10.97 -18.60
N ALA A 188 5.98 -11.83 -17.74
CA ALA A 188 4.88 -11.46 -16.85
C ALA A 188 5.28 -10.38 -15.83
N GLN A 189 6.45 -10.52 -15.20
CA GLN A 189 6.96 -9.61 -14.17
C GLN A 189 7.45 -8.26 -14.72
N ASN A 190 7.80 -8.20 -16.01
CA ASN A 190 8.34 -7.01 -16.67
C ASN A 190 7.33 -6.35 -17.61
N SER A 191 6.04 -6.44 -17.28
CA SER A 191 4.93 -5.79 -18.02
C SER A 191 4.81 -6.18 -19.51
N CYS A 192 5.44 -7.27 -19.94
CA CYS A 192 5.39 -7.79 -21.31
C CYS A 192 4.33 -8.90 -21.42
N HIS A 193 3.14 -8.64 -20.87
CA HIS A 193 2.11 -9.66 -20.61
C HIS A 193 1.67 -10.43 -21.86
N MET A 194 1.55 -9.75 -23.02
CA MET A 194 1.19 -10.42 -24.28
C MET A 194 2.24 -11.45 -24.72
N LYS A 195 3.53 -11.14 -24.59
CA LYS A 195 4.61 -12.09 -24.88
C LYS A 195 4.58 -13.28 -23.92
N ALA A 196 4.27 -13.06 -22.63
CA ALA A 196 4.12 -14.15 -21.67
C ALA A 196 3.04 -15.16 -22.13
N LEU A 197 1.91 -14.66 -22.63
CA LEU A 197 0.82 -15.49 -23.16
C LEU A 197 1.19 -16.18 -24.48
N GLU A 198 1.96 -15.53 -25.35
CA GLU A 198 2.49 -16.14 -26.57
C GLU A 198 3.41 -17.32 -26.23
N MET A 199 4.34 -17.13 -25.29
CA MET A 199 5.22 -18.20 -24.81
C MET A 199 4.42 -19.36 -24.21
N PHE A 200 3.38 -19.07 -23.42
CA PHE A 200 2.50 -20.11 -22.88
C PHE A 200 1.74 -20.87 -23.97
N ARG A 201 1.31 -20.21 -25.04
CA ARG A 201 0.69 -20.89 -26.19
C ARG A 201 1.66 -21.83 -26.90
N GLU A 202 2.94 -21.47 -27.01
CA GLU A 202 3.97 -22.37 -27.55
C GLU A 202 4.18 -23.59 -26.65
N VAL A 203 4.16 -23.41 -25.32
CA VAL A 203 4.18 -24.54 -24.36
C VAL A 203 3.01 -25.49 -24.62
N GLN A 204 1.80 -24.96 -24.78
CA GLN A 204 0.59 -25.75 -25.04
C GLN A 204 0.66 -26.50 -26.38
N LYS A 205 1.14 -25.85 -27.45
CA LYS A 205 1.34 -26.50 -28.76
C LYS A 205 2.38 -27.61 -28.70
N GLY A 206 3.42 -27.44 -27.90
CA GLY A 206 4.47 -28.44 -27.67
C GLY A 206 4.02 -29.64 -26.84
N GLY A 207 2.83 -29.58 -26.22
CA GLY A 207 2.30 -30.66 -25.39
C GLY A 207 3.11 -30.91 -24.11
N MET A 208 3.84 -29.90 -23.63
CA MET A 208 4.63 -30.01 -22.40
C MET A 208 3.74 -29.97 -21.16
N GLU A 209 4.21 -30.59 -20.08
CA GLU A 209 3.56 -30.49 -18.78
C GLU A 209 3.62 -29.05 -18.26
N VAL A 210 2.50 -28.62 -17.67
CA VAL A 210 2.32 -27.28 -17.09
C VAL A 210 2.16 -27.45 -15.60
N ASP A 211 2.92 -26.68 -14.81
CA ASP A 211 2.86 -26.68 -13.36
C ASP A 211 2.14 -25.43 -12.80
N SER A 212 1.89 -25.43 -11.49
CA SER A 212 1.25 -24.31 -10.79
C SER A 212 2.04 -23.00 -10.92
N MET A 213 3.38 -23.07 -10.95
CA MET A 213 4.27 -21.89 -11.02
C MET A 213 4.17 -21.20 -12.39
N MET A 214 4.14 -21.97 -13.47
CA MET A 214 3.92 -21.46 -14.81
C MET A 214 2.54 -20.81 -14.92
N ILE A 215 1.49 -21.44 -14.39
CA ILE A 215 0.16 -20.82 -14.40
C ILE A 215 0.13 -19.56 -13.53
N GLY A 216 0.78 -19.53 -12.37
CA GLY A 216 0.90 -18.31 -11.57
C GLY A 216 1.49 -17.15 -12.37
N SER A 217 2.52 -17.42 -13.17
CA SER A 217 3.12 -16.42 -14.07
C SER A 217 2.17 -15.98 -15.19
N VAL A 218 1.39 -16.91 -15.75
CA VAL A 218 0.35 -16.60 -16.74
C VAL A 218 -0.78 -15.77 -16.12
N LEU A 219 -1.21 -16.08 -14.89
CA LEU A 219 -2.22 -15.32 -14.15
C LEU A 219 -1.74 -13.91 -13.84
N GLN A 220 -0.47 -13.72 -13.47
CA GLN A 220 0.14 -12.39 -13.32
C GLN A 220 0.06 -11.59 -14.63
N ALA A 221 0.34 -12.24 -15.78
CA ALA A 221 0.16 -11.60 -17.08
C ALA A 221 -1.31 -11.29 -17.40
N CYS A 222 -2.26 -12.15 -16.99
CA CYS A 222 -3.70 -11.87 -17.13
C CYS A 222 -4.13 -10.66 -16.29
N SER A 223 -3.61 -10.54 -15.08
CA SER A 223 -3.88 -9.41 -14.18
C SER A 223 -3.42 -8.10 -14.80
N GLY A 224 -2.17 -8.03 -15.26
CA GLY A 224 -1.64 -6.81 -15.88
C GLY A 224 -2.29 -6.41 -17.21
N LEU A 225 -3.06 -7.31 -17.85
CA LEU A 225 -3.90 -6.99 -19.02
C LEU A 225 -5.34 -6.64 -18.64
N GLU A 226 -5.72 -6.80 -17.37
CA GLU A 226 -7.08 -6.65 -16.84
C GLU A 226 -8.14 -7.42 -17.67
N CYS A 227 -7.74 -8.53 -18.30
CA CYS A 227 -8.56 -9.26 -19.25
C CYS A 227 -9.34 -10.39 -18.56
N LEU A 228 -10.54 -10.08 -18.08
CA LEU A 228 -11.38 -11.03 -17.35
C LEU A 228 -11.72 -12.30 -18.13
N SER A 229 -11.89 -12.21 -19.45
CA SER A 229 -12.23 -13.37 -20.28
C SER A 229 -11.08 -14.40 -20.33
N LEU A 230 -9.84 -13.92 -20.37
CA LEU A 230 -8.65 -14.75 -20.34
C LEU A 230 -8.43 -15.34 -18.94
N LEU A 231 -8.57 -14.53 -17.90
CA LEU A 231 -8.50 -15.00 -16.51
C LEU A 231 -9.46 -16.17 -16.26
N LYS A 232 -10.71 -16.06 -16.72
CA LYS A 232 -11.71 -17.15 -16.63
C LYS A 232 -11.28 -18.39 -17.41
N GLN A 233 -10.67 -18.24 -18.58
CA GLN A 233 -10.18 -19.39 -19.36
C GLN A 233 -9.04 -20.11 -18.62
N ILE A 234 -8.08 -19.37 -18.08
CA ILE A 234 -6.95 -19.93 -17.33
C ILE A 234 -7.42 -20.59 -16.02
N HIS A 235 -8.32 -19.95 -15.28
CA HIS A 235 -8.92 -20.57 -14.08
C HIS A 235 -9.71 -21.86 -14.42
N CYS A 236 -10.48 -21.88 -15.50
CA CYS A 236 -11.12 -23.12 -15.96
C CYS A 236 -10.09 -24.18 -16.37
N TYR A 237 -8.97 -23.77 -16.98
CA TYR A 237 -7.87 -24.67 -17.35
C TYR A 237 -7.24 -25.31 -16.10
N THR A 238 -6.96 -24.55 -15.04
CA THR A 238 -6.39 -25.10 -13.79
C THR A 238 -7.32 -26.13 -13.13
N ILE A 239 -8.63 -25.85 -13.10
CA ILE A 239 -9.63 -26.80 -12.59
C ILE A 239 -9.62 -28.09 -13.41
N ARG A 240 -9.67 -27.99 -14.74
CA ARG A 240 -9.76 -29.17 -15.64
C ARG A 240 -8.53 -30.06 -15.59
N HIS A 241 -7.36 -29.49 -15.33
CA HIS A 241 -6.09 -30.20 -15.27
C HIS A 241 -5.66 -30.57 -13.84
N GLY A 242 -6.48 -30.26 -12.82
CA GLY A 242 -6.15 -30.59 -11.43
C GLY A 242 -4.93 -29.86 -10.89
N LEU A 243 -4.62 -28.67 -11.42
CA LEU A 243 -3.44 -27.87 -11.06
C LEU A 243 -3.68 -26.96 -9.83
N LEU A 244 -4.89 -26.97 -9.27
CA LEU A 244 -5.24 -26.12 -8.14
C LEU A 244 -4.65 -26.65 -6.83
N ASP A 245 -3.44 -26.19 -6.51
CA ASP A 245 -2.92 -26.20 -5.15
C ASP A 245 -3.32 -24.92 -4.39
N LEU A 246 -3.05 -24.90 -3.09
CA LEU A 246 -3.40 -23.78 -2.21
C LEU A 246 -2.75 -22.45 -2.65
N VAL A 247 -1.50 -22.51 -3.14
CA VAL A 247 -0.76 -21.32 -3.60
C VAL A 247 -1.42 -20.72 -4.84
N LEU A 248 -1.80 -21.56 -5.79
CA LEU A 248 -2.47 -21.13 -7.01
C LEU A 248 -3.89 -20.65 -6.73
N GLN A 249 -4.61 -21.27 -5.80
CA GLN A 249 -5.91 -20.78 -5.34
C GLN A 249 -5.81 -19.37 -4.73
N ASN A 250 -4.81 -19.12 -3.87
CA ASN A 250 -4.55 -17.79 -3.30
C ASN A 250 -4.20 -16.78 -4.40
N THR A 251 -3.36 -17.16 -5.36
CA THR A 251 -3.02 -16.31 -6.52
C THR A 251 -4.26 -15.96 -7.36
N ILE A 252 -5.18 -16.90 -7.56
CA ILE A 252 -6.43 -16.65 -8.29
C ILE A 252 -7.35 -15.68 -7.52
N ILE A 253 -7.39 -15.75 -6.18
CA ILE A 253 -8.13 -14.79 -5.34
C ILE A 253 -7.58 -13.38 -5.57
N ASP A 254 -6.26 -13.21 -5.51
CA ASP A 254 -5.61 -11.92 -5.70
C ASP A 254 -5.90 -11.34 -7.09
N VAL A 255 -5.71 -12.14 -8.14
CA VAL A 255 -5.91 -11.67 -9.53
C VAL A 255 -7.38 -11.34 -9.83
N TYR A 256 -8.35 -12.08 -9.27
CA TYR A 256 -9.75 -11.68 -9.37
C TYR A 256 -10.03 -10.37 -8.62
N GLY A 257 -9.38 -10.17 -7.48
CA GLY A 257 -9.44 -8.94 -6.70
C GLY A 257 -8.91 -7.73 -7.46
N GLU A 258 -7.74 -7.87 -8.09
CA GLU A 258 -7.11 -6.85 -8.95
C GLU A 258 -7.99 -6.50 -10.16
N CYS A 259 -8.70 -7.49 -10.72
CA CYS A 259 -9.68 -7.27 -11.79
C CYS A 259 -11.06 -6.75 -11.32
N GLY A 260 -11.21 -6.40 -10.04
CA GLY A 260 -12.46 -5.91 -9.45
C GLY A 260 -13.60 -6.92 -9.37
N LYS A 261 -13.32 -8.23 -9.45
CA LYS A 261 -14.31 -9.32 -9.42
C LYS A 261 -14.29 -10.08 -8.11
N VAL A 262 -14.59 -9.35 -7.02
CA VAL A 262 -14.56 -9.88 -5.65
C VAL A 262 -15.48 -11.09 -5.45
N ASP A 263 -16.63 -11.15 -6.12
CA ASP A 263 -17.54 -12.31 -6.02
C ASP A 263 -16.88 -13.61 -6.48
N HIS A 264 -16.07 -13.56 -7.54
CA HIS A 264 -15.31 -14.72 -8.02
C HIS A 264 -14.17 -15.07 -7.05
N ALA A 265 -13.50 -14.06 -6.48
CA ALA A 265 -12.50 -14.28 -5.43
C ALA A 265 -13.11 -14.99 -4.21
N PHE A 266 -14.28 -14.56 -3.74
CA PHE A 266 -15.02 -15.23 -2.65
C PHE A 266 -15.38 -16.67 -2.99
N GLN A 267 -15.86 -16.95 -4.20
CA GLN A 267 -16.19 -18.31 -4.63
C GLN A 267 -14.98 -19.24 -4.60
N VAL A 268 -13.79 -18.74 -4.94
CA VAL A 268 -12.54 -19.52 -4.85
C VAL A 268 -12.17 -19.71 -3.39
N PHE A 269 -12.18 -18.65 -2.59
CA PHE A 269 -11.87 -18.67 -1.16
C PHE A 269 -12.74 -19.66 -0.37
N GLU A 270 -14.06 -19.66 -0.59
CA GLU A 270 -14.98 -20.57 0.09
C GLU A 270 -14.70 -22.05 -0.23
N ARG A 271 -14.20 -22.35 -1.43
CA ARG A 271 -13.85 -23.72 -1.86
C ARG A 271 -12.53 -24.24 -1.28
N ILE A 272 -11.72 -23.40 -0.66
CA ILE A 272 -10.50 -23.83 0.02
C ILE A 272 -10.89 -24.57 1.30
N GLU A 273 -10.59 -25.87 1.38
CA GLU A 273 -10.92 -26.69 2.55
C GLU A 273 -10.13 -26.27 3.80
N ASN A 274 -8.80 -26.16 3.66
CA ASN A 274 -7.90 -25.78 4.74
C ASN A 274 -7.25 -24.44 4.41
N LYS A 275 -7.86 -23.35 4.88
CA LYS A 275 -7.37 -21.99 4.66
C LYS A 275 -6.18 -21.72 5.57
N ASP A 276 -5.07 -21.31 4.99
CA ASP A 276 -3.90 -20.85 5.74
C ASP A 276 -3.92 -19.32 5.92
N VAL A 277 -2.91 -18.79 6.59
CA VAL A 277 -2.75 -17.34 6.79
C VAL A 277 -2.74 -16.58 5.47
N VAL A 278 -2.19 -17.16 4.39
CA VAL A 278 -2.10 -16.54 3.07
C VAL A 278 -3.48 -16.47 2.42
N SER A 279 -4.30 -17.52 2.51
CA SER A 279 -5.68 -17.51 2.00
C SER A 279 -6.52 -16.40 2.62
N TRP A 280 -6.46 -16.27 3.95
CA TRP A 280 -7.16 -15.20 4.66
C TRP A 280 -6.64 -13.82 4.28
N THR A 281 -5.32 -13.64 4.22
CA THR A 281 -4.66 -12.38 3.86
C THR A 281 -5.01 -11.94 2.44
N SER A 282 -5.04 -12.88 1.48
CA SER A 282 -5.41 -12.63 0.08
C SER A 282 -6.85 -12.10 -0.01
N MET A 283 -7.80 -12.76 0.68
CA MET A 283 -9.20 -12.34 0.67
C MET A 283 -9.44 -11.01 1.41
N ILE A 284 -8.75 -10.79 2.54
CA ILE A 284 -8.77 -9.53 3.30
C ILE A 284 -8.26 -8.38 2.42
N THR A 285 -7.11 -8.56 1.78
CA THR A 285 -6.47 -7.56 0.92
C THR A 285 -7.33 -7.27 -0.32
N CYS A 286 -7.91 -8.31 -0.93
CA CYS A 286 -8.89 -8.18 -2.00
C CYS A 286 -10.10 -7.32 -1.58
N CYS A 287 -10.64 -7.52 -0.37
CA CYS A 287 -11.73 -6.69 0.15
C CYS A 287 -11.31 -5.23 0.36
N VAL A 288 -10.10 -4.98 0.87
CA VAL A 288 -9.57 -3.62 1.10
C VAL A 288 -9.41 -2.87 -0.22
N HIS A 289 -8.73 -3.46 -1.21
CA HIS A 289 -8.50 -2.84 -2.53
C HIS A 289 -9.81 -2.53 -3.27
N ASN A 290 -10.88 -3.28 -2.99
CA ASN A 290 -12.19 -3.08 -3.60
C ASN A 290 -13.18 -2.28 -2.72
N GLY A 291 -12.69 -1.65 -1.63
CA GLY A 291 -13.51 -0.77 -0.78
C GLY A 291 -14.54 -1.49 0.11
N LEU A 292 -14.49 -2.82 0.24
CA LEU A 292 -15.41 -3.63 1.04
C LEU A 292 -14.95 -3.73 2.50
N LEU A 293 -14.75 -2.57 3.14
CA LEU A 293 -14.05 -2.47 4.43
C LEU A 293 -14.77 -3.20 5.58
N ASN A 294 -16.11 -3.20 5.61
CA ASN A 294 -16.86 -3.93 6.64
C ASN A 294 -16.69 -5.45 6.49
N LYS A 295 -16.62 -5.95 5.26
CA LYS A 295 -16.41 -7.38 4.97
C LYS A 295 -14.98 -7.81 5.32
N CYS A 296 -14.00 -6.92 5.13
CA CYS A 296 -12.63 -7.11 5.63
C CYS A 296 -12.61 -7.33 7.15
N LEU A 297 -13.31 -6.50 7.94
CA LEU A 297 -13.36 -6.68 9.40
C LEU A 297 -14.08 -7.97 9.83
N SER A 298 -15.12 -8.39 9.09
CA SER A 298 -15.78 -9.67 9.37
C SER A 298 -14.83 -10.84 9.09
N LEU A 299 -14.15 -10.83 7.93
CA LEU A 299 -13.18 -11.87 7.57
C LEU A 299 -12.02 -11.97 8.57
N PHE A 300 -11.55 -10.84 9.11
CA PHE A 300 -10.55 -10.88 10.18
C PHE A 300 -11.07 -11.53 11.46
N THR A 301 -12.35 -11.31 11.79
CA THR A 301 -12.97 -11.96 12.94
C THR A 301 -13.12 -13.46 12.69
N ASP A 302 -13.52 -13.86 11.48
CA ASP A 302 -13.65 -15.26 11.07
C ASP A 302 -12.28 -15.97 11.10
N MET A 303 -11.23 -15.34 10.56
CA MET A 303 -9.84 -15.83 10.64
C MET A 303 -9.40 -16.16 12.07
N ARG A 304 -9.74 -15.27 13.02
CA ARG A 304 -9.42 -15.46 14.44
C ARG A 304 -10.28 -16.55 15.08
N ASN A 305 -11.54 -16.67 14.69
CA ASN A 305 -12.43 -17.74 15.17
C ASN A 305 -11.96 -19.12 14.70
N ASP A 306 -11.35 -19.19 13.52
CA ASP A 306 -10.69 -20.38 12.98
C ASP A 306 -9.30 -20.65 13.59
N ASN A 307 -8.89 -19.87 14.60
CA ASN A 307 -7.60 -19.95 15.28
C ASN A 307 -6.39 -19.78 14.34
N VAL A 308 -6.56 -19.07 13.22
CA VAL A 308 -5.46 -18.68 12.34
C VAL A 308 -4.91 -17.33 12.81
N GLU A 309 -3.63 -17.31 13.18
CA GLU A 309 -2.98 -16.08 13.62
C GLU A 309 -2.66 -15.18 12.41
N PRO A 310 -3.03 -13.88 12.44
CA PRO A 310 -2.71 -12.95 11.36
C PRO A 310 -1.21 -12.64 11.29
N ASP A 311 -0.68 -12.58 10.07
CA ASP A 311 0.67 -12.09 9.82
C ASP A 311 0.71 -10.56 9.69
N SER A 312 1.91 -10.00 9.46
CA SER A 312 2.08 -8.55 9.31
C SER A 312 1.28 -7.97 8.14
N VAL A 313 1.18 -8.72 7.04
CA VAL A 313 0.46 -8.28 5.83
C VAL A 313 -1.04 -8.19 6.10
N ALA A 314 -1.63 -9.22 6.72
CA ALA A 314 -3.03 -9.20 7.15
C ALA A 314 -3.30 -7.99 8.06
N LEU A 315 -2.44 -7.77 9.06
CA LEU A 315 -2.60 -6.68 10.02
C LEU A 315 -2.51 -5.30 9.36
N VAL A 316 -1.61 -5.11 8.40
CA VAL A 316 -1.52 -3.88 7.59
C VAL A 316 -2.82 -3.65 6.80
N SER A 317 -3.32 -4.68 6.11
CA SER A 317 -4.58 -4.59 5.34
C SER A 317 -5.78 -4.26 6.25
N ILE A 318 -5.86 -4.86 7.44
CA ILE A 318 -6.94 -4.57 8.39
C ILE A 318 -6.82 -3.16 8.97
N LEU A 319 -5.60 -2.68 9.25
CA LEU A 319 -5.39 -1.29 9.69
C LEU A 319 -5.89 -0.31 8.63
N ALA A 320 -5.60 -0.55 7.34
CA ALA A 320 -6.13 0.26 6.24
C ALA A 320 -7.68 0.23 6.20
N ALA A 321 -8.30 -0.93 6.43
CA ALA A 321 -9.76 -1.03 6.53
C ALA A 321 -10.32 -0.21 7.71
N THR A 322 -9.67 -0.28 8.89
CA THR A 322 -10.09 0.52 10.06
C THR A 322 -9.90 2.02 9.84
N ALA A 323 -8.84 2.42 9.13
CA ALA A 323 -8.58 3.79 8.73
C ALA A 323 -9.66 4.34 7.80
N GLY A 324 -10.06 3.56 6.79
CA GLY A 324 -11.13 3.94 5.86
C GLY A 324 -12.51 4.02 6.53
N LEU A 325 -12.81 3.13 7.48
CA LEU A 325 -14.06 3.18 8.27
C LEU A 325 -14.03 4.26 9.36
N SER A 326 -12.86 4.83 9.65
CA SER A 326 -12.62 5.75 10.77
C SER A 326 -13.01 5.14 12.13
N SER A 327 -12.78 3.83 12.30
CA SER A 327 -13.07 3.09 13.55
C SER A 327 -11.85 3.09 14.47
N LEU A 328 -11.82 4.07 15.37
CA LEU A 328 -10.73 4.24 16.33
C LEU A 328 -10.71 3.11 17.37
N VAL A 329 -11.88 2.57 17.73
CA VAL A 329 -11.98 1.45 18.69
C VAL A 329 -11.29 0.21 18.12
N LYS A 330 -11.63 -0.18 16.88
CA LYS A 330 -10.99 -1.32 16.21
C LYS A 330 -9.51 -1.09 15.96
N GLY A 331 -9.12 0.10 15.54
CA GLY A 331 -7.71 0.48 15.40
C GLY A 331 -6.92 0.28 16.70
N LYS A 332 -7.48 0.68 17.86
CA LYS A 332 -6.86 0.46 19.18
C LYS A 332 -6.81 -1.01 19.59
N GLU A 333 -7.85 -1.80 19.28
CA GLU A 333 -7.84 -3.25 19.52
C GLU A 333 -6.67 -3.93 18.78
N ILE A 334 -6.50 -3.61 17.49
CA ILE A 334 -5.43 -4.15 16.64
C ILE A 334 -4.06 -3.66 17.12
N HIS A 335 -3.92 -2.38 17.45
CA HIS A 335 -2.68 -1.85 18.02
C HIS A 335 -2.32 -2.57 19.33
N GLY A 336 -3.30 -2.82 20.21
CA GLY A 336 -3.08 -3.61 21.44
C GLY A 336 -2.61 -5.04 21.16
N HIS A 337 -3.13 -5.68 20.11
CA HIS A 337 -2.66 -6.98 19.64
C HIS A 337 -1.19 -6.92 19.17
N LEU A 338 -0.85 -5.93 18.36
CA LEU A 338 0.52 -5.70 17.87
C LEU A 338 1.53 -5.47 19.01
N ILE A 339 1.16 -4.73 20.06
CA ILE A 339 1.99 -4.54 21.27
C ILE A 339 2.29 -5.89 21.93
N ARG A 340 1.26 -6.72 22.16
CA ARG A 340 1.43 -8.01 22.86
C ARG A 340 2.30 -9.00 22.09
N ARG A 341 2.34 -8.90 20.76
CA ARG A 341 3.14 -9.74 19.88
C ARG A 341 4.54 -9.16 19.57
N SER A 342 4.87 -7.97 20.08
CA SER A 342 6.13 -7.26 19.78
C SER A 342 6.36 -7.01 18.28
N LEU A 343 5.29 -6.87 17.49
CA LEU A 343 5.36 -6.68 16.03
C LEU A 343 5.49 -5.19 15.61
N ILE A 344 5.39 -4.25 16.56
CA ILE A 344 5.46 -2.80 16.31
C ILE A 344 6.83 -2.35 15.80
N THR A 345 7.86 -3.19 15.92
CA THR A 345 9.21 -2.82 15.47
C THR A 345 9.40 -2.90 13.95
N ASP A 346 8.43 -3.41 13.19
CA ASP A 346 8.42 -3.39 11.73
C ASP A 346 8.02 -1.99 11.21
N GLY A 347 8.76 -1.49 10.21
CA GLY A 347 8.51 -0.18 9.59
C GLY A 347 7.15 -0.11 8.90
N SER A 348 6.75 -1.18 8.19
CA SER A 348 5.48 -1.24 7.45
C SER A 348 4.25 -1.16 8.36
N VAL A 349 4.31 -1.86 9.50
CA VAL A 349 3.29 -1.84 10.54
C VAL A 349 3.22 -0.46 11.22
N SER A 350 4.38 0.16 11.48
CA SER A 350 4.46 1.50 12.07
C SER A 350 3.80 2.55 11.18
N SER A 351 4.09 2.55 9.88
CA SER A 351 3.47 3.45 8.90
C SER A 351 1.95 3.26 8.83
N SER A 352 1.51 2.01 8.80
CA SER A 352 0.07 1.67 8.77
C SER A 352 -0.66 2.09 10.04
N LEU A 353 -0.01 2.02 11.21
CA LEU A 353 -0.56 2.52 12.46
C LEU A 353 -0.64 4.05 12.50
N VAL A 354 0.39 4.75 12.01
CA VAL A 354 0.38 6.22 11.89
C VAL A 354 -0.77 6.66 10.98
N ASP A 355 -0.91 6.05 9.80
CA ASP A 355 -2.03 6.35 8.90
C ASP A 355 -3.38 6.05 9.57
N MET A 356 -3.54 4.86 10.17
CA MET A 356 -4.80 4.50 10.85
C MET A 356 -5.22 5.51 11.92
N TYR A 357 -4.29 5.94 12.78
CA TYR A 357 -4.62 6.93 13.82
C TYR A 357 -4.92 8.31 13.23
N ALA A 358 -4.19 8.73 12.19
CA ALA A 358 -4.44 9.98 11.49
C ALA A 358 -5.84 9.97 10.84
N GLN A 359 -6.16 8.92 10.08
CA GLN A 359 -7.47 8.73 9.41
C GLN A 359 -8.64 8.53 10.39
N CYS A 360 -8.37 8.19 11.65
CA CYS A 360 -9.35 8.16 12.74
C CYS A 360 -9.43 9.47 13.55
N GLY A 361 -8.73 10.53 13.12
CA GLY A 361 -8.77 11.84 13.77
C GLY A 361 -7.98 11.91 15.08
N ASN A 362 -6.91 11.13 15.24
CA ASN A 362 -6.03 11.14 16.42
C ASN A 362 -4.56 11.29 16.00
N ILE A 363 -4.20 12.49 15.56
CA ILE A 363 -2.84 12.81 15.11
C ILE A 363 -1.81 12.66 16.24
N GLU A 364 -2.22 12.87 17.50
CA GLU A 364 -1.35 12.78 18.67
C GLU A 364 -0.80 11.36 18.88
N ASN A 365 -1.62 10.32 18.68
CA ASN A 365 -1.13 8.94 18.72
C ASN A 365 -0.28 8.60 17.50
N SER A 366 -0.52 9.25 16.36
CA SER A 366 0.32 9.12 15.16
C SER A 366 1.75 9.57 15.46
N PHE A 367 1.93 10.76 16.05
CA PHE A 367 3.22 11.25 16.54
C PHE A 367 3.87 10.29 17.56
N LYS A 368 3.11 9.81 18.56
CA LYS A 368 3.67 8.88 19.56
C LYS A 368 4.23 7.59 18.95
N ILE A 369 3.61 7.09 17.88
CA ILE A 369 4.06 5.87 17.20
C ILE A 369 5.27 6.18 16.34
N PHE A 370 5.20 7.28 15.60
CA PHE A 370 6.31 7.80 14.81
C PHE A 370 7.58 7.96 15.67
N ASP A 371 7.50 8.67 16.79
CA ASP A 371 8.63 8.92 17.70
C ASP A 371 9.27 7.61 18.20
N ARG A 372 8.43 6.62 18.54
CA ARG A 372 8.84 5.32 19.10
C ARG A 372 9.35 4.33 18.05
N ALA A 373 9.14 4.59 16.75
CA ALA A 373 9.60 3.70 15.69
C ALA A 373 11.13 3.63 15.66
N ARG A 374 11.66 2.40 15.66
CA ARG A 374 13.12 2.12 15.69
C ARG A 374 13.80 2.45 14.37
N CYS A 375 13.15 2.11 13.26
CA CYS A 375 13.59 2.43 11.91
C CYS A 375 12.51 3.30 11.28
N LYS A 376 12.90 4.50 10.82
CA LYS A 376 12.01 5.42 10.12
C LYS A 376 12.45 5.48 8.66
N ASP A 377 11.83 4.64 7.84
CA ASP A 377 12.07 4.65 6.39
C ASP A 377 11.31 5.81 5.71
N LEU A 378 11.56 5.99 4.41
CA LEU A 378 10.93 7.01 3.58
C LEU A 378 9.39 6.98 3.67
N VAL A 379 8.81 5.78 3.77
CA VAL A 379 7.36 5.57 3.85
C VAL A 379 6.82 6.16 5.14
N LEU A 380 7.40 5.84 6.30
CA LEU A 380 6.94 6.33 7.59
C LEU A 380 7.01 7.87 7.70
N TRP A 381 8.09 8.49 7.20
CA TRP A 381 8.21 9.95 7.13
C TRP A 381 7.12 10.57 6.25
N THR A 382 6.94 10.03 5.03
CA THR A 382 5.94 10.52 4.09
C THR A 382 4.52 10.37 4.64
N THR A 383 4.20 9.27 5.32
CA THR A 383 2.92 9.07 6.00
C THR A 383 2.69 10.13 7.08
N MET A 384 3.69 10.45 7.89
CA MET A 384 3.57 11.47 8.95
C MET A 384 3.43 12.89 8.39
N ILE A 385 4.16 13.22 7.31
CA ILE A 385 4.04 14.50 6.58
C ILE A 385 2.62 14.65 6.01
N SER A 386 2.09 13.60 5.37
CA SER A 386 0.72 13.56 4.84
C SER A 386 -0.34 13.70 5.94
N ALA A 387 -0.15 13.00 7.06
CA ALA A 387 -1.00 13.10 8.24
C ALA A 387 -1.03 14.53 8.81
N CYS A 388 0.11 15.24 8.83
CA CYS A 388 0.12 16.65 9.22
C CYS A 388 -0.69 17.51 8.23
N GLY A 389 -0.53 17.27 6.92
CA GLY A 389 -1.27 17.98 5.88
C GLY A 389 -2.79 17.82 5.99
N MET A 390 -3.29 16.59 6.14
CA MET A 390 -4.74 16.35 6.27
C MET A 390 -5.34 16.93 7.56
N HIS A 391 -4.51 17.15 8.60
CA HIS A 391 -4.90 17.77 9.86
C HIS A 391 -4.72 19.30 9.87
N GLY A 392 -4.28 19.91 8.76
CA GLY A 392 -4.05 21.34 8.65
C GLY A 392 -2.78 21.85 9.37
N ARG A 393 -1.87 20.94 9.70
CA ARG A 393 -0.58 21.21 10.38
C ARG A 393 0.56 21.35 9.37
N GLY A 394 0.40 22.25 8.40
CA GLY A 394 1.38 22.42 7.31
C GLY A 394 2.78 22.85 7.78
N LYS A 395 2.89 23.56 8.91
CA LYS A 395 4.20 23.91 9.49
C LYS A 395 4.92 22.69 10.05
N ASP A 396 4.21 21.86 10.82
CA ASP A 396 4.74 20.59 11.34
C ASP A 396 5.17 19.66 10.18
N SER A 397 4.42 19.66 9.07
CA SER A 397 4.76 18.92 7.84
C SER A 397 6.10 19.37 7.22
N ILE A 398 6.35 20.68 7.16
CA ILE A 398 7.61 21.26 6.67
C ILE A 398 8.79 20.94 7.60
N GLU A 399 8.57 20.99 8.91
CA GLU A 399 9.59 20.65 9.91
C GLU A 399 9.99 19.17 9.80
N LEU A 400 9.01 18.26 9.71
CA LEU A 400 9.25 16.83 9.50
C LEU A 400 10.01 16.56 8.19
N PHE A 401 9.72 17.29 7.12
CA PHE A 401 10.46 17.16 5.87
C PHE A 401 11.93 17.58 6.02
N ARG A 402 12.19 18.67 6.75
CA ARG A 402 13.57 19.08 7.03
C ARG A 402 14.32 18.03 7.84
N GLU A 403 13.71 17.51 8.90
CA GLU A 403 14.31 16.44 9.71
C GLU A 403 14.60 15.18 8.86
N MET A 404 13.68 14.81 7.97
CA MET A 404 13.87 13.71 7.01
C MET A 404 15.10 13.93 6.12
N GLN A 405 15.31 15.16 5.62
CA GLN A 405 16.50 15.51 4.83
C GLN A 405 17.78 15.44 5.67
N GLU A 406 17.75 15.90 6.92
CA GLU A 406 18.89 15.84 7.84
C GLU A 406 19.31 14.40 8.17
N MET A 407 18.36 13.46 8.14
CA MET A 407 18.62 12.01 8.27
C MET A 407 19.19 11.37 6.99
N GLY A 408 19.39 12.13 5.91
CA GLY A 408 19.96 11.65 4.65
C GLY A 408 18.99 10.83 3.80
N LEU A 409 17.69 10.88 4.07
CA LEU A 409 16.68 10.23 3.24
C LEU A 409 16.39 11.08 2.00
N ILE A 410 16.32 10.43 0.83
CA ILE A 410 16.02 11.08 -0.44
C ILE A 410 14.49 11.10 -0.63
N PRO A 411 13.84 12.27 -0.65
CA PRO A 411 12.42 12.40 -0.95
C PRO A 411 12.06 11.90 -2.34
N ASP A 412 10.85 11.35 -2.48
CA ASP A 412 10.29 10.94 -3.75
C ASP A 412 9.07 11.80 -4.15
N HIS A 413 8.44 11.44 -5.27
CA HIS A 413 7.23 12.12 -5.76
C HIS A 413 6.11 12.12 -4.71
N ILE A 414 5.95 11.06 -3.92
CA ILE A 414 4.87 10.96 -2.91
C ILE A 414 5.16 11.91 -1.74
N THR A 415 6.43 12.04 -1.32
CA THR A 415 6.83 13.01 -0.29
C THR A 415 6.50 14.45 -0.71
N PHE A 416 6.83 14.84 -1.94
CA PHE A 416 6.51 16.18 -2.45
C PHE A 416 5.00 16.40 -2.61
N LEU A 417 4.25 15.39 -3.04
CA LEU A 417 2.80 15.48 -3.08
C LEU A 417 2.21 15.73 -1.68
N ALA A 418 2.68 15.01 -0.65
CA ALA A 418 2.26 15.21 0.73
C ALA A 418 2.57 16.62 1.27
N LEU A 419 3.74 17.17 0.92
CA LEU A 419 4.13 18.54 1.25
C LEU A 419 3.25 19.59 0.57
N LEU A 420 3.03 19.47 -0.75
CA LEU A 420 2.18 20.40 -1.50
C LEU A 420 0.74 20.35 -1.02
N TYR A 421 0.25 19.15 -0.68
CA TYR A 421 -1.04 18.94 -0.05
C TYR A 421 -1.14 19.69 1.29
N ALA A 422 -0.13 19.54 2.15
CA ALA A 422 -0.06 20.24 3.43
C ALA A 422 -0.01 21.78 3.25
N CYS A 423 0.76 22.27 2.26
CA CYS A 423 0.80 23.68 1.92
C CYS A 423 -0.58 24.19 1.48
N SER A 424 -1.26 23.45 0.59
CA SER A 424 -2.61 23.77 0.12
C SER A 424 -3.60 23.91 1.27
N HIS A 425 -3.58 23.01 2.25
CA HIS A 425 -4.53 23.03 3.36
C HIS A 425 -4.18 23.98 4.51
N SER A 426 -2.97 24.54 4.50
CA SER A 426 -2.49 25.52 5.49
C SER A 426 -2.25 26.93 4.90
N GLY A 427 -2.52 27.14 3.61
CA GLY A 427 -2.37 28.45 2.96
C GLY A 427 -0.92 28.91 2.80
N LEU A 428 0.03 27.98 2.75
CA LEU A 428 1.48 28.26 2.64
C LEU A 428 1.88 28.44 1.17
N VAL A 429 1.43 29.55 0.57
CA VAL A 429 1.54 29.80 -0.88
C VAL A 429 2.98 29.85 -1.37
N ASN A 430 3.87 30.49 -0.61
CA ASN A 430 5.26 30.70 -1.04
C ASN A 430 6.03 29.37 -0.94
N GLU A 431 5.82 28.65 0.14
CA GLU A 431 6.41 27.36 0.43
C GLU A 431 5.95 26.31 -0.60
N GLY A 432 4.65 26.26 -0.91
CA GLY A 432 4.12 25.32 -1.91
C GLY A 432 4.72 25.54 -3.31
N LYS A 433 4.92 26.79 -3.73
CA LYS A 433 5.62 27.08 -5.01
C LYS A 433 7.09 26.68 -4.95
N HIS A 434 7.76 27.04 -3.85
CA HIS A 434 9.16 26.70 -3.64
C HIS A 434 9.39 25.18 -3.71
N TYR A 435 8.54 24.37 -3.06
CA TYR A 435 8.69 22.91 -3.09
C TYR A 435 8.42 22.30 -4.47
N LEU A 436 7.50 22.85 -5.25
CA LEU A 436 7.32 22.40 -6.65
C LEU A 436 8.60 22.68 -7.48
N GLU A 437 9.22 23.83 -7.29
CA GLU A 437 10.47 24.19 -7.98
C GLU A 437 11.65 23.33 -7.49
N THR A 438 11.79 23.11 -6.19
CA THR A 438 12.83 22.27 -5.59
C THR A 438 12.73 20.82 -6.05
N MET A 439 11.52 20.25 -6.15
CA MET A 439 11.28 18.91 -6.68
C MET A 439 11.94 18.70 -8.06
N THR A 440 11.80 19.67 -8.96
CA THR A 440 12.36 19.59 -10.32
C THR A 440 13.84 19.98 -10.36
N SER A 441 14.22 21.08 -9.70
CA SER A 441 15.56 21.67 -9.84
C SER A 441 16.64 20.94 -9.04
N GLU A 442 16.34 20.46 -7.84
CA GLU A 442 17.31 19.82 -6.94
C GLU A 442 17.23 18.29 -6.99
N TYR A 443 16.02 17.74 -7.13
CA TYR A 443 15.80 16.28 -7.10
C TYR A 443 15.58 15.67 -8.50
N GLY A 444 15.43 16.47 -9.54
CA GLY A 444 15.22 15.98 -10.91
C GLY A 444 13.92 15.18 -11.08
N LEU A 445 12.94 15.38 -10.20
CA LEU A 445 11.65 14.69 -10.25
C LEU A 445 10.68 15.50 -11.11
N GLU A 446 10.12 14.87 -12.14
CA GLU A 446 9.09 15.49 -12.98
C GLU A 446 7.74 15.53 -12.25
N PRO A 447 7.08 16.69 -12.10
CA PRO A 447 5.84 16.76 -11.36
C PRO A 447 4.69 15.99 -12.03
N TRP A 448 4.04 15.10 -11.27
CA TRP A 448 2.78 14.45 -11.68
C TRP A 448 1.59 15.43 -11.70
N PRO A 449 0.49 15.10 -12.42
CA PRO A 449 -0.74 15.90 -12.43
C PRO A 449 -1.26 16.30 -11.05
N GLU A 450 -1.12 15.42 -10.06
CA GLU A 450 -1.58 15.62 -8.69
C GLU A 450 -0.81 16.76 -8.00
N HIS A 451 0.48 16.92 -8.27
CA HIS A 451 1.28 18.04 -7.74
C HIS A 451 0.75 19.39 -8.25
N TYR A 452 0.46 19.46 -9.56
CA TYR A 452 -0.14 20.66 -10.15
C TYR A 452 -1.53 20.93 -9.58
N ALA A 453 -2.34 19.90 -9.37
CA ALA A 453 -3.66 20.04 -8.75
C ALA A 453 -3.57 20.62 -7.33
N CYS A 454 -2.59 20.18 -6.51
CA CYS A 454 -2.35 20.76 -5.19
C CYS A 454 -1.96 22.25 -5.26
N VAL A 455 -1.13 22.66 -6.23
CA VAL A 455 -0.74 24.07 -6.38
C VAL A 455 -1.90 24.93 -6.88
N VAL A 456 -2.74 24.40 -7.76
CA VAL A 456 -3.98 25.07 -8.20
C VAL A 456 -4.97 25.20 -7.06
N ASP A 457 -5.13 24.16 -6.23
CA ASP A 457 -5.97 24.21 -5.02
C ASP A 457 -5.42 25.24 -4.02
N LEU A 458 -4.10 25.29 -3.81
CA LEU A 458 -3.43 26.27 -2.95
C LEU A 458 -3.67 27.72 -3.40
N LEU A 459 -3.45 28.02 -4.68
CA LEU A 459 -3.70 29.35 -5.26
C LEU A 459 -5.20 29.69 -5.24
N GLY A 460 -6.04 28.70 -5.55
CA GLY A 460 -7.48 28.79 -5.56
C GLY A 460 -8.07 29.12 -4.18
N ARG A 461 -7.66 28.40 -3.12
CA ARG A 461 -8.09 28.69 -1.74
C ARG A 461 -7.60 30.05 -1.24
N SER A 462 -6.47 30.51 -1.77
CA SER A 462 -5.84 31.78 -1.37
C SER A 462 -6.43 33.02 -2.04
N GLY A 463 -7.56 32.93 -2.76
CA GLY A 463 -8.12 34.08 -3.47
C GLY A 463 -7.42 34.42 -4.79
N ARG A 464 -6.44 33.63 -5.26
CA ARG A 464 -5.58 33.96 -6.41
C ARG A 464 -6.03 33.28 -7.71
N MET A 465 -7.30 33.41 -8.08
CA MET A 465 -7.93 32.66 -9.19
C MET A 465 -7.24 32.88 -10.54
N GLU A 466 -6.93 34.13 -10.88
CA GLU A 466 -6.29 34.47 -12.15
C GLU A 466 -4.86 33.92 -12.23
N GLU A 467 -4.16 33.88 -11.10
CA GLU A 467 -2.85 33.24 -11.01
C GLU A 467 -2.95 31.73 -11.19
N ALA A 468 -3.93 31.09 -10.54
CA ALA A 468 -4.21 29.67 -10.70
C ALA A 468 -4.53 29.32 -12.17
N TYR A 469 -5.35 30.12 -12.84
CA TYR A 469 -5.69 29.88 -14.24
C TYR A 469 -4.50 30.10 -15.19
N LYS A 470 -3.65 31.10 -14.93
CA LYS A 470 -2.39 31.28 -15.67
C LYS A 470 -1.45 30.09 -15.46
N PHE A 471 -1.35 29.60 -14.23
CA PHE A 471 -0.53 28.45 -13.89
C PHE A 471 -0.98 27.19 -14.65
N ILE A 472 -2.29 26.93 -14.71
CA ILE A 472 -2.86 25.83 -15.51
C ILE A 472 -2.44 25.92 -16.98
N LYS A 473 -2.44 27.13 -17.55
CA LYS A 473 -2.02 27.34 -18.95
C LYS A 473 -0.52 27.17 -19.18
N SER A 474 0.30 27.32 -18.14
CA SER A 474 1.75 27.14 -18.22
C SER A 474 2.22 25.72 -17.92
N MET A 475 1.30 24.80 -17.57
CA MET A 475 1.65 23.41 -17.30
C MET A 475 2.28 22.75 -18.53
N PRO A 476 3.35 21.95 -18.37
CA PRO A 476 3.97 21.22 -19.47
C PRO A 476 3.15 19.98 -19.90
N ILE A 477 2.13 19.63 -19.12
CA ILE A 477 1.25 18.47 -19.32
C ILE A 477 -0.21 18.93 -19.43
N GLU A 478 -1.05 18.12 -20.07
CA GLU A 478 -2.49 18.41 -20.17
C GLU A 478 -3.15 18.40 -18.77
N PRO A 479 -3.92 19.43 -18.40
CA PRO A 479 -4.56 19.49 -17.10
C PRO A 479 -5.64 18.41 -16.93
N THR A 480 -5.50 17.62 -15.87
CA THR A 480 -6.45 16.54 -15.52
C THR A 480 -7.72 17.07 -14.87
N THR A 481 -8.71 16.19 -14.65
CA THR A 481 -9.95 16.51 -13.94
C THR A 481 -9.71 17.02 -12.53
N ALA A 482 -8.71 16.51 -11.81
CA ALA A 482 -8.32 17.00 -10.48
C ALA A 482 -7.95 18.49 -10.47
N VAL A 483 -7.21 18.94 -11.50
CA VAL A 483 -6.81 20.35 -11.65
C VAL A 483 -8.04 21.25 -11.88
N TRP A 484 -8.94 20.84 -12.77
CA TRP A 484 -10.17 21.59 -13.03
C TRP A 484 -11.13 21.56 -11.85
N CYS A 485 -11.24 20.44 -11.12
CA CYS A 485 -11.98 20.32 -9.85
C CYS A 485 -11.50 21.35 -8.82
N ALA A 486 -10.18 21.47 -8.64
CA ALA A 486 -9.57 22.42 -7.71
C ALA A 486 -9.93 23.87 -8.08
N LEU A 487 -9.74 24.26 -9.34
CA LEU A 487 -10.10 25.60 -9.83
C LEU A 487 -11.61 25.87 -9.68
N LEU A 488 -12.44 24.90 -10.05
CA LEU A 488 -13.89 24.98 -10.01
C LEU A 488 -14.40 25.15 -8.57
N GLY A 489 -13.82 24.40 -7.62
CA GLY A 489 -14.07 24.54 -6.19
C GLY A 489 -13.70 25.92 -5.66
N ALA A 490 -12.57 26.48 -6.07
CA ALA A 490 -12.14 27.83 -5.71
C ALA A 490 -13.07 28.91 -6.30
N CYS A 491 -13.50 28.76 -7.55
CA CYS A 491 -14.44 29.67 -8.19
C CYS A 491 -15.79 29.73 -7.47
N ARG A 492 -16.24 28.61 -6.88
CA ARG A 492 -17.44 28.57 -6.03
C ARG A 492 -17.28 29.41 -4.77
N VAL A 493 -16.13 29.28 -4.08
CA VAL A 493 -15.87 29.99 -2.81
C VAL A 493 -15.71 31.49 -3.04
N HIS A 494 -15.01 31.88 -4.10
CA HIS A 494 -14.71 33.29 -4.41
C HIS A 494 -15.67 33.93 -5.42
N LEU A 495 -16.76 33.25 -5.76
CA LEU A 495 -17.81 33.72 -6.69
C LEU A 495 -17.28 34.18 -8.06
N ASN A 496 -16.23 33.53 -8.59
CA ASN A 496 -15.69 33.82 -9.91
C ASN A 496 -16.46 33.05 -10.99
N HIS A 497 -17.54 33.67 -11.49
CA HIS A 497 -18.44 33.06 -12.46
C HIS A 497 -17.77 32.66 -13.77
N LYS A 498 -16.91 33.53 -14.30
CA LYS A 498 -16.27 33.36 -15.61
C LYS A 498 -15.34 32.14 -15.64
N LEU A 499 -14.45 32.01 -14.65
CA LEU A 499 -13.55 30.86 -14.58
C LEU A 499 -14.27 29.58 -14.15
N GLY A 500 -15.35 29.71 -13.36
CA GLY A 500 -16.21 28.59 -13.00
C GLY A 500 -16.85 27.92 -14.21
N GLU A 501 -17.32 28.69 -15.19
CA GLU A 501 -17.87 28.15 -16.45
C GLU A 501 -16.81 27.41 -17.27
N VAL A 502 -15.63 28.00 -17.43
CA VAL A 502 -14.51 27.38 -18.17
C VAL A 502 -14.12 26.05 -17.53
N ALA A 503 -13.97 26.01 -16.20
CA ALA A 503 -13.60 24.80 -15.49
C ALA A 503 -14.72 23.73 -15.55
N ALA A 504 -15.99 24.14 -15.51
CA ALA A 504 -17.13 23.25 -15.63
C ALA A 504 -17.21 22.57 -17.01
N GLU A 505 -17.01 23.34 -18.09
CA GLU A 505 -17.01 22.81 -19.45
C GLU A 505 -15.89 21.77 -19.64
N LYS A 506 -14.66 22.13 -19.24
CA LYS A 506 -13.49 21.23 -19.34
C LYS A 506 -13.67 19.92 -18.59
N LEU A 507 -14.26 19.99 -17.40
CA LEU A 507 -14.46 18.84 -16.54
C LEU A 507 -15.53 17.87 -17.09
N LEU A 508 -16.59 18.39 -17.74
CA LEU A 508 -17.59 17.57 -18.43
C LEU A 508 -17.11 17.01 -19.78
N GLU A 509 -16.12 17.65 -20.41
CA GLU A 509 -15.44 17.14 -21.61
C GLU A 509 -14.52 15.96 -21.29
N LEU A 510 -13.73 16.07 -20.21
CA LEU A 510 -12.70 15.09 -19.84
C LEU A 510 -13.28 13.79 -19.28
N GLU A 511 -14.28 13.86 -18.41
CA GLU A 511 -14.89 12.68 -17.76
C GLU A 511 -16.42 12.72 -17.87
N PRO A 512 -16.96 12.39 -19.04
CA PRO A 512 -18.40 12.52 -19.31
C PRO A 512 -19.25 11.47 -18.59
N GLU A 513 -18.63 10.44 -18.02
CA GLU A 513 -19.27 9.32 -17.29
C GLU A 513 -19.16 9.44 -15.77
N ASN A 514 -18.51 10.49 -15.23
CA ASN A 514 -18.34 10.63 -13.78
C ASN A 514 -19.52 11.40 -13.15
N PRO A 515 -20.38 10.77 -12.31
CA PRO A 515 -21.52 11.44 -11.68
C PRO A 515 -21.14 12.63 -10.79
N GLY A 516 -19.99 12.55 -10.10
CA GLY A 516 -19.51 13.57 -9.17
C GLY A 516 -19.24 14.90 -9.86
N ASN A 517 -18.73 14.83 -11.09
CA ASN A 517 -18.43 15.98 -11.94
C ASN A 517 -19.69 16.77 -12.29
N TYR A 518 -20.77 16.09 -12.71
CA TYR A 518 -22.07 16.74 -12.96
C TYR A 518 -22.65 17.38 -11.70
N VAL A 519 -22.53 16.71 -10.56
CA VAL A 519 -23.01 17.25 -9.27
C VAL A 519 -22.22 18.51 -8.90
N LEU A 520 -20.89 18.52 -9.07
CA LEU A 520 -20.05 19.67 -8.77
C LEU A 520 -20.39 20.87 -9.67
N VAL A 521 -20.53 20.65 -10.98
CA VAL A 521 -20.93 21.68 -11.95
C VAL A 521 -22.33 22.21 -11.66
N SER A 522 -23.29 21.31 -11.43
CA SER A 522 -24.68 21.67 -11.06
C SER A 522 -24.72 22.53 -9.80
N ASN A 523 -23.93 22.17 -8.78
CA ASN A 523 -23.83 22.92 -7.53
C ASN A 523 -23.30 24.34 -7.74
N ILE A 524 -22.37 24.51 -8.69
CA ILE A 524 -21.78 25.80 -8.99
C ILE A 524 -22.78 26.67 -9.75
N PHE A 525 -23.41 26.18 -10.80
CA PHE A 525 -24.46 26.94 -11.48
C PHE A 525 -25.62 27.32 -10.53
N ALA A 526 -25.97 26.45 -9.58
CA ALA A 526 -26.94 26.78 -8.55
C ALA A 526 -26.47 27.95 -7.65
N SER A 527 -25.21 27.95 -7.23
CA SER A 527 -24.63 29.07 -6.46
C SER A 527 -24.58 30.40 -7.24
N MET A 528 -24.64 30.35 -8.57
CA MET A 528 -24.69 31.52 -9.45
C MET A 528 -26.11 31.93 -9.83
N GLY A 529 -27.14 31.23 -9.34
CA GLY A 529 -28.54 31.47 -9.70
C GLY A 529 -28.91 31.04 -11.14
N LYS A 530 -28.04 30.27 -11.81
CA LYS A 530 -28.22 29.81 -13.19
C LYS A 530 -29.06 28.53 -13.28
N TRP A 531 -30.32 28.59 -12.86
CA TRP A 531 -31.18 27.41 -12.72
C TRP A 531 -31.45 26.64 -14.03
N LYS A 532 -31.44 27.33 -15.18
CA LYS A 532 -31.54 26.67 -16.49
C LYS A 532 -30.34 25.76 -16.77
N ASP A 533 -29.14 26.23 -16.44
CA ASP A 533 -27.91 25.44 -16.62
C ASP A 533 -27.84 24.29 -15.61
N VAL A 534 -28.35 24.49 -14.39
CA VAL A 534 -28.52 23.42 -13.38
C VAL A 534 -29.42 22.32 -13.92
N GLU A 535 -30.57 22.67 -14.49
CA GLU A 535 -31.51 21.72 -15.08
C GLU A 535 -30.87 20.98 -16.24
N MET A 536 -30.22 21.69 -17.18
CA MET A 536 -29.52 21.10 -18.31
C MET A 536 -28.47 20.06 -17.88
N VAL A 537 -27.62 20.40 -16.90
CA VAL A 537 -26.57 19.50 -16.40
C VAL A 537 -27.16 18.27 -15.72
N ARG A 538 -28.24 18.44 -14.94
CA ARG A 538 -28.92 17.31 -14.28
C ARG A 538 -29.66 16.41 -15.27
N THR A 539 -30.26 16.96 -16.32
CA THR A 539 -30.90 16.20 -17.40
C THR A 539 -29.85 15.37 -18.14
N ARG A 540 -28.72 15.98 -18.53
CA ARG A 540 -27.61 15.26 -19.18
C ARG A 540 -27.05 14.13 -18.32
N MET A 541 -26.97 14.33 -17.00
CA MET A 541 -26.58 13.29 -16.05
C MET A 541 -27.59 12.12 -16.03
N GLN A 542 -28.89 12.41 -16.01
CA GLN A 542 -29.96 11.41 -16.01
C GLN A 542 -30.04 10.63 -17.33
N GLU A 543 -29.88 11.29 -18.47
CA GLU A 543 -29.87 10.67 -19.81
C GLU A 543 -28.75 9.63 -19.96
N ARG A 544 -27.64 9.81 -19.23
CA ARG A 544 -26.52 8.86 -19.16
C ARG A 544 -26.70 7.76 -18.10
N GLY A 545 -27.82 7.78 -17.35
CA GLY A 545 -28.08 6.80 -16.29
C GLY A 545 -27.20 6.97 -15.05
N LEU A 546 -26.50 8.10 -14.92
CA LEU A 546 -25.61 8.38 -13.79
C LEU A 546 -26.40 8.73 -12.53
N ARG A 547 -26.02 8.15 -11.39
CA ARG A 547 -26.65 8.41 -10.09
C ARG A 547 -25.64 9.02 -9.11
N LYS A 548 -26.12 9.93 -8.26
CA LYS A 548 -25.30 10.52 -7.20
C LYS A 548 -25.39 9.68 -5.92
N ASP A 549 -24.29 9.64 -5.19
CA ASP A 549 -24.31 9.11 -3.82
C ASP A 549 -25.00 10.09 -2.86
N PRO A 550 -25.76 9.59 -1.88
CA PRO A 550 -26.32 10.41 -0.83
C PRO A 550 -25.23 10.98 0.10
N ALA A 551 -25.43 12.20 0.59
CA ALA A 551 -24.60 12.76 1.64
C ALA A 551 -24.84 11.98 2.94
N CYS A 552 -23.77 11.44 3.51
CA CYS A 552 -23.79 10.60 4.68
C CYS A 552 -22.74 11.06 5.68
N SER A 553 -23.11 11.08 6.97
CA SER A 553 -22.19 11.28 8.07
C SER A 553 -22.32 10.14 9.06
N TRP A 554 -21.22 9.67 9.63
CA TRP A 554 -21.25 8.61 10.63
C TRP A 554 -20.35 8.89 11.83
N ILE A 555 -20.71 8.27 12.95
CA ILE A 555 -20.07 8.38 14.26
C ILE A 555 -19.98 7.00 14.91
N GLU A 556 -18.85 6.71 15.56
CA GLU A 556 -18.65 5.48 16.33
C GLU A 556 -18.95 5.72 17.82
N VAL A 557 -19.94 5.01 18.36
CA VAL A 557 -20.30 5.03 19.79
C VAL A 557 -20.50 3.60 20.28
N GLY A 558 -19.90 3.23 21.41
CA GLY A 558 -20.15 1.93 22.06
C GLY A 558 -19.85 0.71 21.17
N ASN A 559 -18.80 0.78 20.34
CA ASN A 559 -18.40 -0.25 19.35
C ASN A 559 -19.38 -0.44 18.18
N LYS A 560 -20.28 0.52 17.95
CA LYS A 560 -21.21 0.54 16.82
C LYS A 560 -21.01 1.81 16.01
N VAL A 561 -21.00 1.68 14.68
CA VAL A 561 -21.03 2.81 13.77
C VAL A 561 -22.49 3.18 13.49
N HIS A 562 -22.83 4.43 13.72
CA HIS A 562 -24.15 5.01 13.46
C HIS A 562 -24.01 5.96 12.28
N ALA A 563 -24.71 5.67 11.18
CA ALA A 563 -24.70 6.46 9.96
C ALA A 563 -26.02 7.22 9.81
N PHE A 564 -25.94 8.45 9.32
CA PHE A 564 -27.06 9.34 9.11
C PHE A 564 -26.99 9.89 7.69
N VAL A 565 -28.10 9.81 6.97
CA VAL A 565 -28.30 10.56 5.73
C VAL A 565 -28.99 11.89 6.01
N ALA A 566 -28.98 12.81 5.04
CA ALA A 566 -29.69 14.07 5.22
C ALA A 566 -31.20 13.83 5.45
N ARG A 567 -31.76 14.41 6.52
CA ARG A 567 -33.14 14.25 7.00
C ARG A 567 -33.50 12.81 7.39
N ASP A 568 -32.53 12.05 7.87
CA ASP A 568 -32.76 10.68 8.33
C ASP A 568 -33.70 10.65 9.54
N THR A 569 -34.68 9.76 9.51
CA THR A 569 -35.61 9.44 10.61
C THR A 569 -35.66 7.95 10.90
N SER A 570 -34.84 7.14 10.21
CA SER A 570 -34.80 5.68 10.34
C SER A 570 -34.10 5.20 11.62
N HIS A 571 -33.28 6.05 12.23
CA HIS A 571 -32.58 5.73 13.47
C HIS A 571 -33.56 5.55 14.64
N ALA A 572 -33.32 4.56 15.52
CA ALA A 572 -34.17 4.27 16.67
C ALA A 572 -34.33 5.48 17.61
N ASP A 573 -33.26 6.24 17.81
CA ASP A 573 -33.25 7.45 18.65
C ASP A 573 -33.61 8.74 17.89
N SER A 574 -34.22 8.65 16.69
CA SER A 574 -34.47 9.81 15.83
C SER A 574 -35.18 10.95 16.56
N VAL A 575 -36.22 10.65 17.34
CA VAL A 575 -36.96 11.66 18.13
C VAL A 575 -36.04 12.41 19.10
N ALA A 576 -35.17 11.71 19.82
CA ALA A 576 -34.23 12.33 20.76
C ALA A 576 -33.18 13.18 20.03
N ILE A 577 -32.71 12.71 18.87
CA ILE A 577 -31.74 13.44 18.02
C ILE A 577 -32.31 14.78 17.55
N TYR A 578 -33.55 14.79 17.02
CA TYR A 578 -34.17 16.04 16.57
C TYR A 578 -34.48 16.99 17.73
N THR A 579 -34.95 16.47 18.88
CA THR A 579 -35.15 17.29 20.09
C THR A 579 -33.85 17.96 20.54
N MET A 580 -32.75 17.22 20.56
CA MET A 580 -31.44 17.78 20.90
C MET A 580 -30.99 18.81 19.87
N LEU A 581 -31.26 18.58 18.58
CA LEU A 581 -30.93 19.54 17.54
C LEU A 581 -31.71 20.85 17.69
N ASP A 582 -32.99 20.78 18.06
CA ASP A 582 -33.81 21.96 18.35
C ASP A 582 -33.29 22.71 19.58
N GLU A 583 -32.86 22.01 20.63
CA GLU A 583 -32.21 22.62 21.80
C GLU A 583 -30.91 23.34 21.43
N ILE A 584 -30.05 22.69 20.63
CA ILE A 584 -28.82 23.31 20.13
C ILE A 584 -29.13 24.60 19.38
N MET A 585 -30.09 24.56 18.46
CA MET A 585 -30.47 25.72 17.64
C MET A 585 -30.99 26.88 18.49
N GLN A 586 -31.89 26.61 19.44
CA GLN A 586 -32.41 27.64 20.35
C GLN A 586 -31.27 28.31 21.14
N ARG A 587 -30.34 27.52 21.68
CA ARG A 587 -29.20 28.07 22.42
C ARG A 587 -28.22 28.84 21.52
N LEU A 588 -28.02 28.40 20.28
CA LEU A 588 -27.19 29.13 19.31
C LEU A 588 -27.80 30.48 18.91
N GLU A 589 -29.13 30.56 18.79
CA GLU A 589 -29.85 31.81 18.52
C GLU A 589 -29.80 32.77 19.71
N MET A 590 -29.96 32.26 20.94
CA MET A 590 -29.97 33.08 22.16
C MET A 590 -28.58 33.56 22.59
N ASP A 591 -27.59 32.66 22.61
CA ASP A 591 -26.28 32.90 23.23
C ASP A 591 -25.13 33.03 22.21
N GLY A 592 -25.32 32.53 20.99
CA GLY A 592 -24.26 32.31 20.01
C GLY A 592 -24.24 33.29 18.82
N GLY A 593 -25.32 34.05 18.59
CA GLY A 593 -25.46 34.92 17.43
C GLY A 593 -25.43 34.18 16.09
N TYR A 594 -25.83 32.91 16.08
CA TYR A 594 -25.84 32.09 14.87
C TYR A 594 -26.91 32.59 13.88
N VAL A 595 -26.53 32.74 12.62
CA VAL A 595 -27.43 33.09 11.52
C VAL A 595 -27.22 32.06 10.42
N GLU A 596 -28.29 31.40 9.99
CA GLU A 596 -28.20 30.34 9.00
C GLU A 596 -27.84 30.91 7.63
N ASP A 597 -26.81 30.36 7.00
CA ASP A 597 -26.39 30.81 5.68
C ASP A 597 -27.06 29.97 4.58
N THR A 598 -28.24 30.43 4.14
CA THR A 598 -29.05 29.74 3.12
C THR A 598 -28.40 29.69 1.73
N ARG A 599 -27.29 30.41 1.50
CA ARG A 599 -26.51 30.32 0.24
C ARG A 599 -25.92 28.93 0.02
N PHE A 600 -25.74 28.14 1.08
CA PHE A 600 -25.26 26.76 0.98
C PHE A 600 -26.36 25.74 0.61
N VAL A 601 -27.61 26.19 0.47
CA VAL A 601 -28.72 25.35 -0.02
C VAL A 601 -28.90 25.55 -1.51
N LEU A 602 -28.43 24.57 -2.28
CA LEU A 602 -28.38 24.61 -3.75
C LEU A 602 -29.67 24.06 -4.39
N HIS A 603 -30.82 24.44 -3.81
CA HIS A 603 -32.16 24.07 -4.25
C HIS A 603 -33.00 25.32 -4.50
N ASP A 604 -33.77 25.31 -5.59
CA ASP A 604 -34.68 26.41 -5.95
C ASP A 604 -35.98 26.29 -5.15
N VAL A 605 -35.90 26.64 -3.87
CA VAL A 605 -37.00 26.60 -2.91
C VAL A 605 -37.05 27.90 -2.11
N ARG A 606 -38.18 28.12 -1.41
CA ARG A 606 -38.37 29.33 -0.59
C ARG A 606 -37.35 29.37 0.56
N GLU A 607 -37.01 30.56 1.04
CA GLU A 607 -36.01 30.75 2.11
C GLU A 607 -36.34 29.97 3.41
N GLU A 608 -37.61 29.90 3.79
CA GLU A 608 -38.07 29.09 4.94
C GLU A 608 -37.77 27.60 4.75
N GLU A 609 -37.90 27.11 3.53
CA GLU A 609 -37.61 25.72 3.17
C GLU A 609 -36.10 25.48 3.12
N LYS A 610 -35.30 26.45 2.66
CA LYS A 610 -33.83 26.38 2.73
C LYS A 610 -33.33 26.20 4.15
N LYS A 611 -33.86 26.99 5.11
CA LYS A 611 -33.53 26.83 6.54
C LYS A 611 -33.81 25.42 7.04
N ARG A 612 -34.99 24.86 6.72
CA ARG A 612 -35.33 23.46 7.08
C ARG A 612 -34.38 22.44 6.45
N LEU A 613 -33.94 22.66 5.21
CA LEU A 613 -32.99 21.78 4.54
C LEU A 613 -31.63 21.76 5.26
N LEU A 614 -31.14 22.91 5.76
CA LEU A 614 -29.89 23.00 6.54
C LEU A 614 -29.98 22.23 7.87
N HIS A 615 -31.11 22.33 8.58
CA HIS A 615 -31.33 21.58 9.83
C HIS A 615 -31.17 20.08 9.62
N GLY A 616 -31.66 19.57 8.50
CA GLY A 616 -31.58 18.14 8.16
C GLY A 616 -30.21 17.66 7.68
N HIS A 617 -29.14 18.45 7.73
CA HIS A 617 -27.82 17.97 7.29
C HIS A 617 -27.31 16.83 8.18
N SER A 618 -26.70 15.82 7.55
CA SER A 618 -26.28 14.59 8.22
C SER A 618 -25.25 14.83 9.34
N GLU A 619 -24.39 15.83 9.20
CA GLU A 619 -23.41 16.23 10.22
C GLU A 619 -24.10 16.68 11.51
N ARG A 620 -25.20 17.43 11.39
CA ARG A 620 -25.93 17.96 12.54
C ARG A 620 -26.61 16.85 13.32
N LEU A 621 -27.19 15.89 12.62
CA LEU A 621 -27.76 14.68 13.22
C LEU A 621 -26.69 13.88 13.97
N ALA A 622 -25.50 13.71 13.36
CA ALA A 622 -24.38 13.02 13.98
C ALA A 622 -23.84 13.77 15.22
N ILE A 623 -23.77 15.11 15.18
CA ILE A 623 -23.36 15.94 16.33
C ILE A 623 -24.38 15.80 17.47
N ALA A 624 -25.67 15.95 17.18
CA ALA A 624 -26.73 15.84 18.18
C ALA A 624 -26.73 14.44 18.82
N PHE A 625 -26.62 13.38 18.02
CA PHE A 625 -26.47 12.01 18.53
C PHE A 625 -25.21 11.84 19.39
N GLY A 626 -24.08 12.37 18.96
CA GLY A 626 -22.83 12.35 19.71
C GLY A 626 -22.95 13.02 21.07
N LEU A 627 -23.60 14.18 21.16
CA LEU A 627 -23.82 14.89 22.43
C LEU A 627 -24.74 14.12 23.38
N ILE A 628 -25.77 13.43 22.85
CA ILE A 628 -26.67 12.61 23.68
C ILE A 628 -25.93 11.39 24.26
N GLN A 629 -25.14 10.71 23.43
CA GLN A 629 -24.64 9.38 23.77
C GLN A 629 -23.26 9.35 24.42
N THR A 630 -22.55 10.48 24.47
CA THR A 630 -21.18 10.53 25.01
C THR A 630 -21.07 11.43 26.25
N PRO A 631 -20.36 10.99 27.32
CA PRO A 631 -20.23 11.78 28.55
C PRO A 631 -19.55 13.13 28.33
N GLU A 632 -19.85 14.15 29.14
CA GLU A 632 -19.16 15.46 29.14
C GLU A 632 -17.61 15.33 29.12
N GLY A 633 -16.91 16.27 28.46
CA GLY A 633 -15.48 16.17 28.10
C GLY A 633 -15.02 15.21 26.97
N THR A 634 -15.77 14.19 26.55
CA THR A 634 -15.35 13.21 25.51
C THR A 634 -15.36 13.75 24.07
N ALA A 635 -14.22 13.83 23.37
CA ALA A 635 -14.21 14.31 21.98
C ALA A 635 -15.17 13.53 21.03
N ILE A 636 -16.00 14.26 20.27
CA ILE A 636 -16.93 13.70 19.27
C ILE A 636 -16.19 13.59 17.93
N ARG A 637 -16.22 12.42 17.29
CA ARG A 637 -15.55 12.17 16.00
C ARG A 637 -16.58 11.79 14.94
N ILE A 638 -16.67 12.60 13.89
CA ILE A 638 -17.63 12.42 12.82
C ILE A 638 -16.88 12.32 11.50
N THR A 639 -17.27 11.39 10.66
CA THR A 639 -16.77 11.29 9.29
C THR A 639 -17.89 11.58 8.32
N LYS A 640 -17.58 12.30 7.25
CA LYS A 640 -18.50 12.64 6.16
C LYS A 640 -17.87 12.25 4.83
N ASN A 641 -18.67 11.64 3.95
CA ASN A 641 -18.23 11.23 2.62
C ASN A 641 -18.03 12.41 1.64
N LEU A 642 -18.52 13.60 1.97
CA LEU A 642 -18.44 14.82 1.15
C LEU A 642 -17.79 15.95 1.95
N ARG A 643 -17.39 17.04 1.27
CA ARG A 643 -16.94 18.26 1.93
C ARG A 643 -18.06 18.85 2.80
N VAL A 644 -17.76 19.20 4.05
CA VAL A 644 -18.69 19.87 4.97
C VAL A 644 -19.06 21.24 4.38
N CYS A 645 -20.35 21.61 4.39
CA CYS A 645 -20.77 22.93 3.90
C CYS A 645 -20.40 24.05 4.89
N GLY A 646 -20.31 25.30 4.41
CA GLY A 646 -19.80 26.41 5.22
C GLY A 646 -20.69 26.73 6.41
N ASP A 647 -22.00 26.62 6.22
CA ASP A 647 -22.97 26.77 7.30
C ASP A 647 -22.83 25.68 8.39
N CYS A 648 -22.66 24.41 8.00
CA CYS A 648 -22.41 23.33 8.97
C CYS A 648 -21.05 23.46 9.66
N HIS A 649 -20.04 24.01 8.97
CA HIS A 649 -18.74 24.31 9.56
C HIS A 649 -18.87 25.38 10.65
N GLU A 650 -19.56 26.50 10.40
CA GLU A 650 -19.78 27.54 11.41
C GLU A 650 -20.70 27.06 12.54
N PHE A 651 -21.75 26.30 12.22
CA PHE A 651 -22.58 25.63 13.22
C PHE A 651 -21.72 24.77 14.17
N THR A 652 -20.88 23.89 13.63
CA THR A 652 -20.04 22.99 14.44
C THR A 652 -19.07 23.76 15.33
N LYS A 653 -18.50 24.84 14.79
CA LYS A 653 -17.64 25.76 15.54
C LYS A 653 -18.37 26.35 16.74
N LEU A 654 -19.57 26.90 16.57
CA LEU A 654 -20.35 27.46 17.68
C LEU A 654 -20.81 26.39 18.68
N VAL A 655 -21.21 25.20 18.22
CA VAL A 655 -21.55 24.07 19.09
C VAL A 655 -20.36 23.67 19.96
N SER A 656 -19.14 23.60 19.39
CA SER A 656 -17.92 23.28 20.15
C SER A 656 -17.68 24.25 21.32
N LYS A 657 -18.06 25.52 21.16
CA LYS A 657 -17.95 26.55 22.19
C LYS A 657 -19.06 26.41 23.23
N LEU A 658 -20.30 26.25 22.77
CA LEU A 658 -21.51 26.27 23.60
C LEU A 658 -21.58 25.07 24.56
N PHE A 659 -21.10 23.91 24.11
CA PHE A 659 -21.12 22.66 24.87
C PHE A 659 -19.75 22.28 25.44
N ASP A 660 -18.76 23.19 25.35
CA ASP A 660 -17.35 22.95 25.74
C ASP A 660 -16.83 21.59 25.29
N ARG A 661 -16.97 21.35 23.98
CA ARG A 661 -16.78 20.03 23.37
C ARG A 661 -15.78 20.09 22.23
N GLU A 662 -14.77 19.23 22.27
CA GLU A 662 -13.96 18.97 21.09
C GLU A 662 -14.77 18.15 20.08
N ILE A 663 -14.93 18.70 18.87
CA ILE A 663 -15.60 18.01 17.77
C ILE A 663 -14.60 17.90 16.63
N VAL A 664 -14.30 16.68 16.21
CA VAL A 664 -13.40 16.38 15.10
C VAL A 664 -14.25 15.89 13.94
N VAL A 665 -14.25 16.64 12.84
CA VAL A 665 -14.99 16.26 11.62
C VAL A 665 -14.00 15.97 10.50
N ARG A 666 -13.99 14.73 10.03
CA ARG A 666 -13.33 14.34 8.78
C ARG A 666 -14.29 14.58 7.63
N ASP A 667 -13.92 15.44 6.71
CA ASP A 667 -14.59 15.56 5.42
C ASP A 667 -13.85 14.77 4.33
N ALA A 668 -14.29 14.87 3.08
CA ALA A 668 -13.70 14.11 1.97
C ALA A 668 -12.18 14.33 1.80
N ASN A 669 -11.64 15.48 2.25
CA ASN A 669 -10.25 15.85 2.02
C ASN A 669 -9.47 15.97 3.34
N ARG A 670 -10.07 16.52 4.39
CA ARG A 670 -9.31 16.97 5.58
C ARG A 670 -10.07 16.78 6.89
N PHE A 671 -9.32 16.92 7.97
CA PHE A 671 -9.86 17.08 9.30
C PHE A 671 -10.09 18.54 9.66
N HIS A 672 -11.17 18.74 10.41
CA HIS A 672 -11.52 19.97 11.09
C HIS A 672 -11.59 19.67 12.58
N HIS A 673 -10.71 20.29 13.37
CA HIS A 673 -10.71 20.16 14.82
C HIS A 673 -11.35 21.41 15.41
N PHE A 674 -12.58 21.26 15.89
CA PHE A 674 -13.36 22.34 16.49
C PHE A 674 -13.18 22.34 18.01
N ARG A 675 -12.66 23.44 18.55
CA ARG A 675 -12.45 23.61 19.99
C ARG A 675 -12.70 25.05 20.40
N GLY A 676 -13.56 25.25 21.40
CA GLY A 676 -13.81 26.57 22.00
C GLY A 676 -14.28 27.64 21.01
N GLY A 677 -14.95 27.26 19.91
CA GLY A 677 -15.37 28.23 18.89
C GLY A 677 -14.31 28.56 17.86
N SER A 678 -13.26 27.76 17.73
CA SER A 678 -12.25 27.84 16.67
C SER A 678 -12.17 26.52 15.91
N CYS A 679 -11.63 26.56 14.69
CA CYS A 679 -11.37 25.37 13.87
C CYS A 679 -9.90 25.36 13.46
N SER A 680 -9.27 24.18 13.38
CA SER A 680 -7.90 24.01 12.88
C SER A 680 -7.65 24.53 11.46
N CYS A 681 -8.71 24.82 10.69
CA CYS A 681 -8.60 25.49 9.39
C CYS A 681 -8.21 26.98 9.48
N ASN A 682 -8.34 27.63 10.64
CA ASN A 682 -8.14 29.07 10.80
C ASN A 682 -8.94 29.94 9.80
N GLY A 683 -10.10 29.46 9.36
CA GLY A 683 -10.92 30.12 8.33
C GLY A 683 -10.43 29.91 6.89
N PHE A 684 -9.32 29.20 6.70
CA PHE A 684 -8.82 28.76 5.39
C PHE A 684 -9.53 27.46 4.97
N TRP A 685 -10.84 27.60 4.71
CA TRP A 685 -11.75 26.47 4.48
C TRP A 685 -11.90 26.10 3.01
#